data_AF-A0A522A4F2-F1
#
_entry.id   AF-A0A522A4F2-F1
#
_cell.length_a   1.000
_cell.length_b   1.000
_cell.length_c   1.000
_cell.angle_alpha   90.00
_cell.angle_beta   90.00
_cell.angle_gamma   90.00
#
_symmetry.space_group_name_H-M   'P 1'
#
loop_
_entity.id
_entity.type
_entity.pdbx_description
1 polymer ?
#
loop_
_entity_poly.entity_id
_entity_poly.type
_entity_poly.pdbx_seq_one_letter_code
_entity_poly.pdbx_strand_id
1 'polypeptide(L)'
;MKKIRNLLLTSALLTLASEFSSQATVFFSDTFGSSTLNSLTPAAPTSTSTAYQLSSSKTWVPTPSIASGHLTFGINQTSSGVIEAQALFAATPVALVQAGDYIELSVTFTNASGILSQGGPVGFGLYNANSVQPIAGGLNATATTSASDKATGGAQNWKGYVMQINFTGANSGFFDRQPQTGTFNNNQELLTSGSSSASYRNPSAAAVGPTTSSPSVTLTVSNQYTEILRYTLTSSNALLLESYLYTGPNNTGTLLSSNVTTTSVTPLTSAFDAFAVGWRSTGNATNSLMDINAISVTGQSTAVTTPPDILSQPLDVVVPAGAACAFQVVADGFGMTYQWKRYGTNLVNGGNISGVTSDTLVINPASAADVASGGNGYYVAVTGTGNYTTNSTKASLALGTAKNLVWSGVGNIWDLNTNANWLDGASAATFNYGDAVTLDDTASGGLRLITLIGKYLSASSVTVDSTLAYSFQASSTGSFAGPGKLIYKGTGQFTVANANTYSGGTTISNSSALLILKNYAGLGTGPVTLAKAGGLLQVTDYGNASLGINGEIIVADDFTIEFDATSSTSGSGTFSGVLLGNLSGTAGKTLTLNANPINTTTNQRVRVYGSNTTYNANLVLNNSLLTLAPYNASGAQVYNGVISGSGSYTHRGNGTSILNGQNTYSGGTIPTQGIIAFGADSVGSVTSGPIGTGPLFIAPETGSANGNGHVIAYGGARTIANAIQYPSGTNNQTLIIGGTNNLTFTGAYALNGQDGLGTATNRFLNVTNSGLTTISGVISDNSAGYGLVKLGSGTLVLGGNETYTGPTIISNGTLRVSGSLAAASAVTVATNGVLGGTGTVNGSVTVQPFGAIAPGASIGTLNLNNLTLGGNLNIEVNRSGPASDSLNVSGILTNSGTGTVNVSNVGANLQAGDIFTLFNKALTNGNALTITGGGSSVTWSNRLAVDGKIQVLAVVPTTPTNLTFNVSGNTVTLSWPGNYQGWILQSQTNNLNSGIVTNKSAWYDWPGSESVTTTNLPVNPANPTVFYRLRYPWTPYLP
;
A
#
# COMPACT_ATOMS: atom_id res chain seq x y z
N MET A 1 -53.60 12.36 63.36
CA MET A 1 -54.13 11.00 63.11
C MET A 1 -55.29 11.06 62.13
N LYS A 2 -55.05 10.87 60.83
CA LYS A 2 -56.03 10.56 59.76
C LYS A 2 -55.31 10.44 58.40
N LYS A 3 -54.34 9.53 58.34
CA LYS A 3 -53.73 8.96 57.13
C LYS A 3 -53.29 7.56 57.58
N ILE A 4 -53.99 6.53 57.09
CA ILE A 4 -53.79 5.06 57.22
C ILE A 4 -55.20 4.47 57.29
N ARG A 5 -55.86 4.40 56.12
CA ARG A 5 -57.09 3.63 55.77
C ARG A 5 -57.70 4.30 54.54
N ASN A 6 -56.98 4.21 53.43
CA ASN A 6 -57.45 4.33 52.04
C ASN A 6 -56.38 3.85 51.04
N LEU A 7 -55.30 3.21 51.54
CA LEU A 7 -54.18 2.70 50.75
C LEU A 7 -54.21 1.16 50.61
N LEU A 8 -55.38 0.54 50.84
CA LEU A 8 -55.53 -0.91 50.89
C LEU A 8 -56.65 -1.47 50.00
N LEU A 9 -57.32 -0.63 49.19
CA LEU A 9 -58.35 -1.09 48.24
C LEU A 9 -58.06 -0.77 46.75
N THR A 10 -56.98 -0.05 46.43
CA THR A 10 -56.50 0.11 45.04
C THR A 10 -55.35 -0.84 44.68
N SER A 11 -54.83 -1.60 45.65
CA SER A 11 -53.72 -2.54 45.47
C SER A 11 -54.16 -3.98 45.20
N ALA A 12 -55.47 -4.26 45.17
CA ALA A 12 -56.03 -5.60 44.98
C ALA A 12 -56.91 -5.74 43.72
N LEU A 13 -57.00 -4.67 42.91
CA LEU A 13 -57.62 -4.71 41.57
C LEU A 13 -56.58 -4.57 40.44
N LEU A 14 -55.30 -4.79 40.75
CA LEU A 14 -54.18 -4.81 39.80
C LEU A 14 -53.54 -6.21 39.70
N THR A 15 -54.26 -7.27 40.08
CA THR A 15 -53.74 -8.65 40.10
C THR A 15 -54.66 -9.67 39.43
N LEU A 16 -55.57 -9.25 38.55
CA LEU A 16 -56.36 -10.16 37.69
C LEU A 16 -56.73 -9.57 36.32
N ALA A 17 -55.96 -8.60 35.80
CA ALA A 17 -55.77 -8.56 34.36
C ALA A 17 -54.57 -9.48 34.12
N SER A 18 -54.85 -10.72 33.72
CA SER A 18 -53.91 -11.51 32.95
C SER A 18 -53.15 -10.56 32.03
N GLU A 19 -51.84 -10.40 32.24
CA GLU A 19 -50.99 -10.03 31.12
C GLU A 19 -51.36 -11.05 30.04
N PHE A 20 -52.10 -10.59 29.03
CA PHE A 20 -51.89 -11.10 27.71
C PHE A 20 -50.38 -10.89 27.51
N SER A 21 -49.58 -11.90 27.86
CA SER A 21 -48.24 -12.06 27.35
C SER A 21 -48.46 -11.96 25.85
N SER A 22 -48.20 -10.79 25.27
CA SER A 22 -48.24 -10.64 23.83
C SER A 22 -47.17 -11.61 23.37
N GLN A 23 -47.62 -12.72 22.79
CA GLN A 23 -46.74 -13.76 22.30
C GLN A 23 -45.62 -13.07 21.49
N ALA A 24 -44.36 -13.34 21.86
CA ALA A 24 -43.23 -12.74 21.16
C ALA A 24 -43.42 -12.91 19.65
N THR A 25 -43.32 -11.82 18.90
CA THR A 25 -43.47 -11.87 17.45
C THR A 25 -42.31 -12.69 16.90
N VAL A 26 -42.62 -13.73 16.14
CA VAL A 26 -41.61 -14.50 15.42
C VAL A 26 -41.34 -13.78 14.10
N PHE A 27 -40.22 -13.07 14.02
CA PHE A 27 -39.79 -12.39 12.79
C PHE A 27 -39.19 -13.39 11.80
N PHE A 28 -38.49 -14.40 12.31
CA PHE A 28 -37.83 -15.43 11.52
C PHE A 28 -37.69 -16.74 12.32
N SER A 29 -37.91 -17.88 11.69
CA SER A 29 -37.66 -19.20 12.28
C SER A 29 -37.34 -20.21 11.18
N ASP A 30 -36.10 -20.68 11.15
CA ASP A 30 -35.57 -21.48 10.07
C ASP A 30 -34.89 -22.75 10.58
N THR A 31 -35.36 -23.87 10.05
CA THR A 31 -34.78 -25.21 10.22
C THR A 31 -34.21 -25.72 8.89
N PHE A 32 -33.90 -24.81 7.97
CA PHE A 32 -33.13 -25.02 6.73
C PHE A 32 -33.82 -25.88 5.66
N GLY A 33 -35.13 -26.09 5.75
CA GLY A 33 -35.87 -26.93 4.79
C GLY A 33 -36.04 -26.32 3.39
N SER A 34 -36.01 -24.99 3.28
CA SER A 34 -36.19 -24.25 2.00
C SER A 34 -35.19 -23.11 1.79
N SER A 35 -34.34 -22.86 2.78
CA SER A 35 -33.25 -21.89 2.66
C SER A 35 -32.19 -22.34 1.67
N THR A 36 -31.46 -21.37 1.14
CA THR A 36 -30.40 -21.61 0.15
C THR A 36 -29.05 -21.23 0.72
N LEU A 37 -28.00 -21.81 0.15
CA LEU A 37 -26.62 -21.65 0.59
C LEU A 37 -25.77 -21.13 -0.56
N ASN A 38 -25.05 -20.04 -0.35
CA ASN A 38 -24.11 -19.47 -1.31
C ASN A 38 -24.75 -19.19 -2.70
N SER A 39 -25.99 -18.72 -2.72
CA SER A 39 -26.73 -18.41 -3.95
C SER A 39 -26.15 -17.21 -4.68
N LEU A 40 -25.94 -17.31 -6.00
CA LEU A 40 -25.51 -16.22 -6.89
C LEU A 40 -26.56 -15.09 -7.05
N THR A 41 -27.81 -15.38 -6.73
CA THR A 41 -28.90 -14.39 -6.64
C THR A 41 -29.68 -14.69 -5.36
N PRO A 42 -29.25 -14.15 -4.20
CA PRO A 42 -29.88 -14.42 -2.91
C PRO A 42 -31.34 -13.94 -2.92
N ALA A 43 -32.28 -14.84 -2.63
CA ALA A 43 -33.68 -14.48 -2.47
C ALA A 43 -33.88 -13.59 -1.22
N ALA A 44 -34.88 -12.72 -1.25
CA ALA A 44 -35.29 -11.98 -0.06
C ALA A 44 -35.74 -12.96 1.06
N PRO A 45 -35.48 -12.66 2.34
CA PRO A 45 -35.89 -13.52 3.43
C PRO A 45 -37.42 -13.58 3.54
N THR A 46 -37.92 -14.76 3.91
CA THR A 46 -39.28 -14.98 4.39
C THR A 46 -39.24 -15.23 5.90
N SER A 47 -40.39 -15.40 6.54
CA SER A 47 -40.44 -15.76 7.97
C SER A 47 -39.81 -17.12 8.29
N THR A 48 -39.55 -17.98 7.29
CA THR A 48 -39.01 -19.34 7.51
C THR A 48 -37.89 -19.75 6.56
N SER A 49 -37.37 -18.83 5.74
CA SER A 49 -36.32 -19.15 4.78
C SER A 49 -35.51 -17.93 4.40
N THR A 50 -34.23 -18.11 4.13
CA THR A 50 -33.35 -17.05 3.63
C THR A 50 -32.22 -17.62 2.77
N ALA A 51 -31.34 -16.75 2.30
CA ALA A 51 -30.12 -17.13 1.59
C ALA A 51 -28.91 -16.90 2.51
N TYR A 52 -28.31 -17.99 2.99
CA TYR A 52 -27.08 -17.94 3.77
C TYR A 52 -25.88 -17.79 2.86
N GLN A 53 -25.06 -16.78 3.09
CA GLN A 53 -23.79 -16.59 2.41
C GLN A 53 -22.65 -16.84 3.38
N LEU A 54 -21.73 -17.73 3.01
CA LEU A 54 -20.57 -18.04 3.82
C LEU A 54 -19.36 -17.27 3.35
N SER A 55 -18.65 -16.69 4.30
CA SER A 55 -17.34 -16.08 4.07
C SER A 55 -16.28 -16.86 4.84
N SER A 56 -15.16 -17.20 4.18
CA SER A 56 -14.02 -17.83 4.84
C SER A 56 -12.68 -17.37 4.29
N SER A 57 -11.73 -17.18 5.20
CA SER A 57 -10.33 -16.95 4.87
C SER A 57 -9.54 -18.22 4.60
N LYS A 58 -10.20 -19.38 4.69
CA LYS A 58 -9.60 -20.70 4.48
C LYS A 58 -10.50 -21.53 3.59
N THR A 59 -9.94 -22.62 3.09
CA THR A 59 -10.71 -23.61 2.35
C THR A 59 -11.75 -24.22 3.29
N TRP A 60 -13.01 -24.25 2.84
CA TRP A 60 -14.07 -24.90 3.58
C TRP A 60 -13.79 -26.38 3.75
N VAL A 61 -13.89 -26.86 4.99
CA VAL A 61 -13.84 -28.30 5.30
C VAL A 61 -14.82 -28.61 6.42
N PRO A 62 -15.90 -29.37 6.15
CA PRO A 62 -16.30 -29.90 4.84
C PRO A 62 -16.78 -28.77 3.92
N THR A 63 -17.06 -29.11 2.66
CA THR A 63 -17.84 -28.21 1.78
C THR A 63 -19.16 -27.87 2.48
N PRO A 64 -19.55 -26.59 2.57
CA PRO A 64 -20.75 -26.19 3.28
C PRO A 64 -21.98 -26.84 2.66
N SER A 65 -22.89 -27.30 3.52
CA SER A 65 -24.13 -27.95 3.09
C SER A 65 -25.30 -27.44 3.90
N ILE A 66 -26.46 -27.38 3.26
CA ILE A 66 -27.74 -27.03 3.87
C ILE A 66 -28.74 -28.16 3.63
N ALA A 67 -29.37 -28.64 4.69
CA ALA A 67 -30.42 -29.64 4.68
C ALA A 67 -31.36 -29.39 5.87
N SER A 68 -32.56 -29.97 5.86
CA SER A 68 -33.49 -29.82 6.99
C SER A 68 -32.82 -30.21 8.32
N GLY A 69 -32.76 -29.26 9.26
CA GLY A 69 -32.13 -29.37 10.58
C GLY A 69 -30.61 -29.23 10.60
N HIS A 70 -29.98 -28.88 9.47
CA HIS A 70 -28.52 -28.87 9.32
C HIS A 70 -28.04 -27.76 8.38
N LEU A 71 -27.32 -26.79 8.93
CA LEU A 71 -26.42 -25.90 8.20
C LEU A 71 -25.00 -26.18 8.68
N THR A 72 -24.28 -26.97 7.89
CA THR A 72 -22.97 -27.52 8.26
C THR A 72 -21.85 -26.79 7.52
N PHE A 73 -20.87 -26.26 8.25
CA PHE A 73 -19.70 -25.59 7.66
C PHE A 73 -18.50 -25.57 8.60
N GLY A 74 -17.30 -25.51 8.03
CA GLY A 74 -16.06 -25.58 8.81
C GLY A 74 -14.82 -25.17 8.04
N ILE A 75 -13.70 -25.16 8.75
CA ILE A 75 -12.37 -24.90 8.21
C ILE A 75 -11.38 -25.96 8.70
N ASN A 76 -10.36 -26.20 7.88
CA ASN A 76 -9.24 -27.05 8.25
C ASN A 76 -8.43 -26.50 9.42
N GLN A 77 -7.60 -27.37 9.99
CA GLN A 77 -6.49 -27.00 10.88
C GLN A 77 -5.74 -25.77 10.35
N THR A 78 -5.55 -24.76 11.20
CA THR A 78 -4.92 -23.50 10.79
C THR A 78 -4.27 -22.75 11.96
N SER A 79 -3.16 -22.07 11.67
CA SER A 79 -2.54 -21.11 12.61
C SER A 79 -3.38 -19.84 12.79
N SER A 80 -4.16 -19.46 11.78
CA SER A 80 -5.20 -18.43 11.90
C SER A 80 -6.22 -18.50 10.77
N GLY A 81 -7.50 -18.30 11.05
CA GLY A 81 -8.54 -18.18 10.01
C GLY A 81 -9.89 -17.76 10.57
N VAL A 82 -10.80 -17.34 9.70
CA VAL A 82 -12.18 -16.98 10.04
C VAL A 82 -13.15 -17.70 9.11
N ILE A 83 -14.33 -18.02 9.64
CA ILE A 83 -15.49 -18.45 8.87
C ILE A 83 -16.77 -17.95 9.53
N GLU A 84 -17.71 -17.50 8.72
CA GLU A 84 -19.01 -17.01 9.17
C GLU A 84 -20.09 -17.29 8.14
N ALA A 85 -21.30 -17.54 8.63
CA ALA A 85 -22.53 -17.54 7.85
C ALA A 85 -23.27 -16.22 8.11
N GLN A 86 -23.64 -15.52 7.04
CA GLN A 86 -24.31 -14.22 7.06
C GLN A 86 -25.64 -14.33 6.32
N ALA A 87 -26.71 -13.74 6.88
CA ALA A 87 -28.02 -13.73 6.24
C ALA A 87 -28.89 -12.57 6.72
N LEU A 88 -29.83 -12.14 5.86
CA LEU A 88 -30.98 -11.36 6.30
C LEU A 88 -32.02 -12.28 6.94
N PHE A 89 -32.68 -11.82 8.00
CA PHE A 89 -33.86 -12.45 8.59
C PHE A 89 -35.15 -11.69 8.29
N ALA A 90 -35.07 -10.43 7.84
CA ALA A 90 -36.22 -9.61 7.47
C ALA A 90 -35.93 -8.80 6.20
N ALA A 91 -36.95 -8.56 5.38
CA ALA A 91 -36.83 -7.73 4.16
C ALA A 91 -36.68 -6.24 4.50
N THR A 92 -37.12 -5.83 5.68
CA THR A 92 -37.00 -4.48 6.22
C THR A 92 -36.54 -4.55 7.68
N PRO A 93 -35.64 -3.66 8.15
CA PRO A 93 -35.21 -3.62 9.55
C PRO A 93 -36.35 -3.61 10.55
N VAL A 94 -36.30 -4.54 11.50
CA VAL A 94 -37.11 -4.54 12.72
C VAL A 94 -36.56 -3.46 13.64
N ALA A 95 -37.38 -2.45 13.91
CA ALA A 95 -37.03 -1.30 14.73
C ALA A 95 -37.35 -1.54 16.20
N LEU A 96 -36.42 -1.29 17.11
CA LEU A 96 -36.72 -1.12 18.53
C LEU A 96 -36.99 0.35 18.77
N VAL A 97 -38.20 0.68 19.21
CA VAL A 97 -38.74 2.05 19.20
C VAL A 97 -39.09 2.52 20.60
N GLN A 98 -39.72 1.68 21.41
CA GLN A 98 -40.10 2.00 22.78
C GLN A 98 -39.23 1.28 23.81
N ALA A 99 -39.07 1.89 24.98
CA ALA A 99 -38.42 1.24 26.09
C ALA A 99 -39.14 -0.08 26.43
N GLY A 100 -38.39 -1.18 26.45
CA GLY A 100 -38.93 -2.53 26.59
C GLY A 100 -39.11 -3.28 25.27
N ASP A 101 -39.05 -2.62 24.11
CA ASP A 101 -38.91 -3.31 22.83
C ASP A 101 -37.60 -4.11 22.83
N TYR A 102 -37.66 -5.33 22.31
CA TYR A 102 -36.49 -6.19 22.23
C TYR A 102 -36.50 -7.02 20.95
N ILE A 103 -35.30 -7.41 20.54
CA ILE A 103 -35.08 -8.45 19.54
C ILE A 103 -34.19 -9.53 20.15
N GLU A 104 -34.51 -10.78 19.84
CA GLU A 104 -33.82 -11.95 20.34
C GLU A 104 -33.44 -12.87 19.18
N LEU A 105 -32.14 -13.15 19.05
CA LEU A 105 -31.60 -14.17 18.17
C LEU A 105 -31.31 -15.42 19.00
N SER A 106 -31.90 -16.55 18.65
CA SER A 106 -31.60 -17.85 19.21
C SER A 106 -30.99 -18.76 18.13
N VAL A 107 -29.82 -19.31 18.42
CA VAL A 107 -29.06 -20.19 17.51
C VAL A 107 -28.77 -21.49 18.22
N THR A 108 -29.41 -22.58 17.76
CA THR A 108 -29.13 -23.93 18.24
C THR A 108 -28.12 -24.58 17.30
N PHE A 109 -26.99 -25.05 17.82
CA PHE A 109 -25.92 -25.65 17.01
C PHE A 109 -25.24 -26.81 17.72
N THR A 110 -24.72 -27.75 16.95
CA THR A 110 -23.88 -28.85 17.39
C THR A 110 -22.41 -28.50 17.16
N ASN A 111 -21.58 -28.64 18.18
CA ASN A 111 -20.12 -28.57 18.04
C ASN A 111 -19.62 -29.86 17.39
N ALA A 112 -19.70 -29.94 16.07
CA ALA A 112 -19.35 -31.16 15.34
C ALA A 112 -17.83 -31.44 15.35
N SER A 113 -16.98 -30.41 15.48
CA SER A 113 -15.55 -30.59 15.75
C SER A 113 -14.89 -29.28 16.20
N GLY A 114 -13.99 -29.33 17.18
CA GLY A 114 -12.95 -28.31 17.38
C GLY A 114 -13.39 -26.85 17.60
N ILE A 115 -14.66 -26.55 17.91
CA ILE A 115 -15.10 -25.19 18.27
C ILE A 115 -14.82 -24.95 19.75
N LEU A 116 -14.17 -23.83 20.07
CA LEU A 116 -13.77 -23.45 21.43
C LEU A 116 -13.04 -24.59 22.17
N SER A 117 -12.12 -25.26 21.50
CA SER A 117 -11.15 -26.17 22.13
C SER A 117 -9.73 -25.59 22.14
N GLN A 118 -9.51 -24.47 21.45
CA GLN A 118 -8.23 -23.82 21.16
C GLN A 118 -8.44 -22.29 21.03
N GLY A 119 -7.38 -21.51 20.77
CA GLY A 119 -7.48 -20.05 20.78
C GLY A 119 -8.44 -19.45 19.73
N GLY A 120 -9.20 -18.42 20.14
CA GLY A 120 -10.06 -17.58 19.30
C GLY A 120 -11.56 -17.64 19.66
N PRO A 121 -12.34 -16.58 19.37
CA PRO A 121 -13.75 -16.50 19.76
C PRO A 121 -14.70 -17.17 18.78
N VAL A 122 -15.84 -17.65 19.29
CA VAL A 122 -17.08 -17.85 18.53
C VAL A 122 -17.89 -16.56 18.63
N GLY A 123 -18.44 -16.13 17.49
CA GLY A 123 -19.18 -14.89 17.36
C GLY A 123 -20.63 -15.14 16.97
N PHE A 124 -21.53 -14.39 17.61
CA PHE A 124 -22.93 -14.29 17.24
C PHE A 124 -23.32 -12.81 17.25
N GLY A 125 -24.03 -12.32 16.22
CA GLY A 125 -24.38 -10.91 16.16
C GLY A 125 -25.63 -10.60 15.38
N LEU A 126 -26.23 -9.47 15.72
CA LEU A 126 -27.38 -8.86 15.06
C LEU A 126 -26.96 -7.52 14.45
N TYR A 127 -27.39 -7.28 13.21
CA TYR A 127 -26.95 -6.16 12.40
C TYR A 127 -28.11 -5.47 11.68
N ASN A 128 -27.91 -4.19 11.43
CA ASN A 128 -28.63 -3.40 10.45
C ASN A 128 -27.87 -3.44 9.13
N ALA A 129 -28.44 -4.13 8.15
CA ALA A 129 -27.98 -4.26 6.78
C ALA A 129 -28.62 -3.24 5.83
N ASN A 130 -29.63 -2.48 6.28
CA ASN A 130 -30.50 -1.67 5.44
C ASN A 130 -31.03 -2.46 4.22
N SER A 131 -31.46 -3.69 4.45
CA SER A 131 -31.98 -4.63 3.45
C SER A 131 -30.97 -5.05 2.38
N VAL A 132 -29.68 -4.78 2.56
CA VAL A 132 -28.62 -5.16 1.61
C VAL A 132 -28.14 -6.57 1.89
N GLN A 133 -28.28 -7.46 0.90
CA GLN A 133 -27.77 -8.83 0.99
C GLN A 133 -26.23 -8.87 1.02
N PRO A 134 -25.61 -9.87 1.69
CA PRO A 134 -24.19 -10.12 1.59
C PRO A 134 -23.79 -10.58 0.18
N ILE A 135 -22.47 -10.73 -0.12
CA ILE A 135 -22.01 -11.22 -1.43
C ILE A 135 -22.79 -12.44 -1.87
N ALA A 136 -23.27 -12.41 -3.10
CA ALA A 136 -23.90 -13.55 -3.73
C ALA A 136 -22.86 -14.58 -4.16
N GLY A 137 -23.03 -15.85 -3.79
CA GLY A 137 -22.17 -16.96 -4.21
C GLY A 137 -21.22 -17.51 -3.14
N GLY A 138 -21.15 -16.88 -1.95
CA GLY A 138 -20.17 -17.19 -0.91
C GLY A 138 -18.71 -16.86 -1.27
N LEU A 139 -17.82 -16.88 -0.28
CA LEU A 139 -16.39 -16.62 -0.41
C LEU A 139 -15.58 -17.76 0.22
N ASN A 140 -15.06 -18.65 -0.62
CA ASN A 140 -14.20 -19.76 -0.19
C ASN A 140 -12.73 -19.40 -0.37
N ALA A 141 -11.97 -19.36 0.73
CA ALA A 141 -10.54 -19.03 0.76
C ALA A 141 -10.13 -17.67 0.13
N THR A 142 -11.09 -16.84 -0.27
CA THR A 142 -10.88 -15.55 -0.93
C THR A 142 -11.03 -14.36 0.01
N ALA A 143 -11.56 -14.54 1.22
CA ALA A 143 -11.45 -13.54 2.29
C ALA A 143 -10.02 -13.57 2.84
N THR A 144 -9.03 -13.22 2.01
CA THR A 144 -7.62 -13.31 2.38
C THR A 144 -7.24 -12.16 3.31
N THR A 145 -6.10 -12.29 3.99
CA THR A 145 -5.56 -11.23 4.87
C THR A 145 -5.01 -10.03 4.09
N SER A 146 -4.95 -10.08 2.75
CA SER A 146 -4.30 -9.10 1.87
C SER A 146 -5.32 -8.18 1.18
N ALA A 147 -5.06 -6.87 1.15
CA ALA A 147 -5.97 -5.85 0.60
C ALA A 147 -5.99 -5.74 -0.94
N SER A 148 -5.62 -6.79 -1.69
CA SER A 148 -5.44 -6.71 -3.15
C SER A 148 -6.68 -7.06 -3.97
N ASP A 149 -7.54 -7.93 -3.46
CA ASP A 149 -8.60 -8.53 -4.28
C ASP A 149 -9.89 -7.70 -4.13
N LYS A 150 -10.12 -6.83 -5.12
CA LYS A 150 -11.34 -6.02 -5.22
C LYS A 150 -12.48 -6.86 -5.81
N ALA A 151 -13.29 -7.45 -4.95
CA ALA A 151 -14.66 -7.80 -5.29
C ALA A 151 -15.60 -6.80 -4.59
N THR A 152 -16.55 -6.23 -5.33
CA THR A 152 -17.69 -5.53 -4.74
C THR A 152 -18.55 -6.53 -3.95
N GLY A 153 -18.57 -6.37 -2.62
CA GLY A 153 -19.56 -6.95 -1.70
C GLY A 153 -18.97 -7.75 -0.52
N GLY A 154 -19.87 -8.42 0.22
CA GLY A 154 -19.73 -8.96 1.59
C GLY A 154 -20.84 -8.31 2.42
N ALA A 155 -20.77 -8.31 3.76
CA ALA A 155 -21.72 -7.55 4.60
C ALA A 155 -21.46 -6.03 4.57
N GLN A 156 -21.44 -5.43 3.38
CA GLN A 156 -21.07 -4.03 3.17
C GLN A 156 -22.04 -3.08 3.85
N ASN A 157 -21.51 -2.08 4.57
CA ASN A 157 -22.26 -1.10 5.34
C ASN A 157 -23.15 -1.68 6.45
N TRP A 158 -23.08 -2.99 6.72
CA TRP A 158 -23.75 -3.57 7.86
C TRP A 158 -23.13 -2.98 9.13
N LYS A 159 -23.98 -2.66 10.10
CA LYS A 159 -23.56 -2.14 11.41
C LYS A 159 -24.38 -2.79 12.52
N GLY A 160 -23.78 -3.04 13.68
CA GLY A 160 -24.48 -3.73 14.75
C GLY A 160 -23.57 -4.12 15.89
N TYR A 161 -23.89 -5.23 16.53
CA TYR A 161 -23.19 -5.71 17.71
C TYR A 161 -22.93 -7.21 17.59
N VAL A 162 -21.76 -7.63 18.06
CA VAL A 162 -21.36 -9.03 18.11
C VAL A 162 -20.99 -9.40 19.54
N MET A 163 -21.53 -10.53 20.01
CA MET A 163 -21.04 -11.22 21.18
C MET A 163 -19.88 -12.14 20.78
N GLN A 164 -18.72 -11.97 21.42
CA GLN A 164 -17.59 -12.89 21.28
C GLN A 164 -17.44 -13.74 22.55
N ILE A 165 -17.63 -15.04 22.39
CA ILE A 165 -17.42 -16.04 23.45
C ILE A 165 -16.04 -16.66 23.23
N ASN A 166 -15.16 -16.54 24.22
CA ASN A 166 -13.78 -17.01 24.15
C ASN A 166 -13.53 -18.28 24.96
N PHE A 167 -12.50 -19.03 24.55
CA PHE A 167 -11.98 -20.18 25.30
C PHE A 167 -11.20 -19.75 26.55
N THR A 168 -11.01 -20.69 27.48
CA THR A 168 -10.24 -20.57 28.72
C THR A 168 -9.03 -19.63 28.63
N GLY A 169 -9.04 -18.56 29.42
CA GLY A 169 -7.92 -17.62 29.58
C GLY A 169 -8.05 -16.30 28.80
N ALA A 170 -9.08 -16.12 27.96
CA ALA A 170 -9.38 -14.86 27.27
C ALA A 170 -10.79 -14.32 27.62
N ASN A 171 -10.97 -13.01 27.55
CA ASN A 171 -12.22 -12.37 27.98
C ASN A 171 -13.32 -12.48 26.92
N SER A 172 -14.54 -12.79 27.34
CA SER A 172 -15.74 -12.71 26.50
C SER A 172 -16.39 -11.33 26.63
N GLY A 173 -17.11 -10.89 25.60
CA GLY A 173 -17.82 -9.62 25.66
C GLY A 173 -18.45 -9.19 24.35
N PHE A 174 -19.24 -8.12 24.43
CA PHE A 174 -19.83 -7.48 23.28
C PHE A 174 -18.87 -6.49 22.64
N PHE A 175 -18.91 -6.42 21.32
CA PHE A 175 -18.18 -5.44 20.52
C PHE A 175 -19.12 -4.77 19.55
N ASP A 176 -18.92 -3.48 19.32
CA ASP A 176 -19.60 -2.78 18.24
C ASP A 176 -19.00 -3.19 16.89
N ARG A 177 -19.85 -3.20 15.86
CA ARG A 177 -19.41 -3.37 14.47
C ARG A 177 -19.88 -2.15 13.72
N GLN A 178 -18.99 -1.16 13.62
CA GLN A 178 -19.18 0.06 12.85
C GLN A 178 -19.53 -0.25 11.38
N PRO A 179 -20.12 0.68 10.61
CA PRO A 179 -20.50 0.41 9.22
C PRO A 179 -19.31 -0.11 8.39
N GLN A 180 -19.44 -1.29 7.81
CA GLN A 180 -18.39 -1.93 7.01
C GLN A 180 -18.20 -1.21 5.65
N THR A 181 -17.56 -0.03 5.69
CA THR A 181 -17.37 0.87 4.53
C THR A 181 -16.21 0.48 3.64
N GLY A 182 -15.38 -0.48 4.07
CA GLY A 182 -14.26 -0.99 3.28
C GLY A 182 -14.72 -1.65 1.99
N THR A 183 -13.99 -1.41 0.89
CA THR A 183 -14.30 -1.95 -0.44
C THR A 183 -13.72 -3.35 -0.69
N PHE A 184 -13.15 -3.99 0.33
CA PHE A 184 -12.50 -5.30 0.23
C PHE A 184 -13.30 -6.29 1.06
N ASN A 185 -13.45 -7.53 0.57
CA ASN A 185 -14.27 -8.57 1.20
C ASN A 185 -13.85 -8.89 2.65
N ASN A 186 -12.57 -8.79 2.97
CA ASN A 186 -12.03 -8.96 4.31
C ASN A 186 -12.38 -7.81 5.28
N ASN A 187 -12.71 -6.62 4.79
CA ASN A 187 -13.22 -5.51 5.60
C ASN A 187 -14.74 -5.58 5.82
N GLN A 188 -15.38 -6.72 5.48
CA GLN A 188 -16.82 -6.92 5.58
C GLN A 188 -17.17 -8.19 6.37
N GLU A 189 -16.22 -8.65 7.17
CA GLU A 189 -16.41 -9.67 8.19
C GLU A 189 -17.14 -9.05 9.39
N LEU A 190 -17.92 -9.82 10.14
CA LEU A 190 -18.77 -9.24 11.19
C LEU A 190 -18.44 -9.73 12.61
N LEU A 191 -17.75 -10.85 12.75
CA LEU A 191 -17.62 -11.56 14.01
C LEU A 191 -16.36 -11.24 14.81
N THR A 192 -15.34 -10.63 14.21
CA THR A 192 -14.06 -10.36 14.89
C THR A 192 -13.92 -8.92 15.37
N SER A 193 -13.07 -8.72 16.38
CA SER A 193 -12.70 -7.40 16.91
C SER A 193 -11.40 -6.87 16.29
N GLY A 194 -10.93 -7.48 15.19
CA GLY A 194 -9.77 -7.01 14.42
C GLY A 194 -8.39 -7.29 15.02
N SER A 195 -8.16 -8.33 15.83
CA SER A 195 -6.92 -8.41 16.63
C SER A 195 -5.61 -8.88 15.94
N SER A 196 -5.42 -8.78 14.62
CA SER A 196 -4.05 -8.91 14.03
C SER A 196 -3.92 -8.17 12.70
N SER A 197 -2.70 -8.14 12.13
CA SER A 197 -2.27 -7.53 10.86
C SER A 197 -3.06 -7.94 9.59
N ALA A 198 -4.16 -8.67 9.76
CA ALA A 198 -5.11 -9.01 8.72
C ALA A 198 -6.23 -7.95 8.67
N SER A 199 -6.62 -7.62 7.45
CA SER A 199 -7.57 -6.60 7.01
C SER A 199 -9.02 -6.69 7.52
N TYR A 200 -9.25 -7.08 8.78
CA TYR A 200 -10.58 -7.14 9.44
C TYR A 200 -10.83 -5.93 10.38
N ARG A 201 -9.95 -4.92 10.28
CA ARG A 201 -9.85 -3.78 11.21
C ARG A 201 -10.48 -2.48 10.74
N ASN A 202 -11.07 -2.44 9.54
CA ASN A 202 -11.47 -1.17 8.95
C ASN A 202 -12.98 -1.11 8.61
N PRO A 203 -13.80 -0.49 9.47
CA PRO A 203 -13.47 0.13 10.77
C PRO A 203 -13.23 -0.89 11.90
N SER A 204 -12.52 -0.48 12.95
CA SER A 204 -12.20 -1.35 14.09
C SER A 204 -13.37 -1.41 15.06
N ALA A 205 -13.67 -2.62 15.55
CA ALA A 205 -14.63 -2.82 16.63
C ALA A 205 -14.07 -2.33 17.98
N ALA A 206 -14.92 -1.76 18.81
CA ALA A 206 -14.67 -1.37 20.19
C ALA A 206 -15.51 -2.23 21.14
N ALA A 207 -14.96 -2.55 22.31
CA ALA A 207 -15.71 -3.28 23.34
C ALA A 207 -16.88 -2.41 23.85
N VAL A 208 -18.06 -3.01 23.98
CA VAL A 208 -19.24 -2.39 24.57
C VAL A 208 -19.29 -2.78 26.04
N GLY A 209 -18.76 -1.91 26.89
CA GLY A 209 -18.68 -2.14 28.34
C GLY A 209 -17.62 -3.18 28.75
N PRO A 210 -17.67 -3.67 29.99
CA PRO A 210 -16.63 -4.54 30.54
C PRO A 210 -16.65 -5.92 29.88
N THR A 211 -15.48 -6.40 29.45
CA THR A 211 -15.30 -7.80 29.04
C THR A 211 -15.14 -8.67 30.28
N THR A 212 -15.86 -9.78 30.37
CA THR A 212 -15.84 -10.65 31.55
C THR A 212 -14.93 -11.86 31.36
N SER A 213 -14.34 -12.33 32.46
CA SER A 213 -13.50 -13.53 32.53
C SER A 213 -14.22 -14.74 33.17
N SER A 214 -15.56 -14.73 33.22
CA SER A 214 -16.37 -15.81 33.81
C SER A 214 -16.27 -17.13 33.00
N PRO A 215 -16.35 -18.29 33.66
CA PRO A 215 -15.36 -19.37 33.56
C PRO A 215 -15.22 -19.97 32.16
N SER A 216 -13.98 -20.35 31.83
CA SER A 216 -13.57 -21.32 30.80
C SER A 216 -14.69 -22.01 30.03
N VAL A 217 -15.21 -21.35 28.98
CA VAL A 217 -16.21 -21.96 28.11
C VAL A 217 -15.49 -22.96 27.19
N THR A 218 -15.83 -24.23 27.32
CA THR A 218 -15.36 -25.30 26.44
C THR A 218 -16.57 -26.04 25.90
N LEU A 219 -16.62 -26.24 24.58
CA LEU A 219 -17.66 -27.04 23.96
C LEU A 219 -17.15 -28.46 23.74
N THR A 220 -17.93 -29.44 24.17
CA THR A 220 -17.69 -30.86 23.92
C THR A 220 -18.11 -31.18 22.49
N VAL A 221 -17.28 -31.93 21.78
CA VAL A 221 -17.60 -32.39 20.42
C VAL A 221 -18.84 -33.28 20.44
N SER A 222 -19.67 -33.16 19.40
CA SER A 222 -20.96 -33.85 19.22
C SER A 222 -22.09 -33.44 20.16
N ASN A 223 -21.85 -32.52 21.10
CA ASN A 223 -22.91 -31.96 21.92
C ASN A 223 -23.57 -30.77 21.23
N GLN A 224 -24.86 -30.61 21.51
CA GLN A 224 -25.66 -29.48 21.07
C GLN A 224 -25.67 -28.37 22.13
N TYR A 225 -25.77 -27.15 21.65
CA TYR A 225 -25.76 -25.91 22.43
C TYR A 225 -26.76 -24.93 21.84
N THR A 226 -27.23 -24.00 22.67
CA THR A 226 -28.09 -22.91 22.22
C THR A 226 -27.58 -21.59 22.77
N GLU A 227 -27.24 -20.68 21.86
CA GLU A 227 -26.91 -19.29 22.19
C GLU A 227 -28.15 -18.42 22.03
N ILE A 228 -28.44 -17.60 23.03
CA ILE A 228 -29.49 -16.58 23.00
C ILE A 228 -28.85 -15.20 23.14
N LEU A 229 -29.06 -14.34 22.14
CA LEU A 229 -28.73 -12.93 22.19
C LEU A 229 -30.01 -12.12 22.27
N ARG A 230 -30.16 -11.29 23.30
CA ARG A 230 -31.31 -10.39 23.44
C ARG A 230 -30.84 -8.94 23.55
N TYR A 231 -31.34 -8.09 22.68
CA TYR A 231 -31.11 -6.65 22.70
C TYR A 231 -32.40 -5.93 23.05
N THR A 232 -32.41 -5.26 24.20
CA THR A 232 -33.59 -4.57 24.74
C THR A 232 -33.36 -3.07 24.76
N LEU A 233 -34.25 -2.28 24.18
CA LEU A 233 -34.20 -0.82 24.26
C LEU A 233 -34.60 -0.36 25.66
N THR A 234 -33.75 0.44 26.30
CA THR A 234 -34.01 0.95 27.65
C THR A 234 -34.72 2.31 27.61
N SER A 235 -35.26 2.73 28.75
CA SER A 235 -35.85 4.08 28.91
C SER A 235 -34.86 5.23 28.74
N SER A 236 -33.55 4.96 28.77
CA SER A 236 -32.49 5.94 28.53
C SER A 236 -32.00 5.97 27.07
N ASN A 237 -32.76 5.37 26.15
CA ASN A 237 -32.41 5.24 24.72
C ASN A 237 -31.09 4.49 24.48
N ALA A 238 -30.71 3.58 25.38
CA ALA A 238 -29.58 2.68 25.22
C ALA A 238 -30.08 1.26 24.91
N LEU A 239 -29.22 0.40 24.37
CA LEU A 239 -29.51 -1.03 24.28
C LEU A 239 -28.86 -1.77 25.44
N LEU A 240 -29.67 -2.52 26.19
CA LEU A 240 -29.22 -3.60 27.06
C LEU A 240 -28.92 -4.81 26.16
N LEU A 241 -27.66 -5.21 26.10
CA LEU A 241 -27.20 -6.35 25.32
C LEU A 241 -26.95 -7.53 26.24
N GLU A 242 -27.60 -8.64 25.97
CA GLU A 242 -27.56 -9.85 26.79
C GLU A 242 -27.20 -11.06 25.91
N SER A 243 -26.34 -11.94 26.42
CA SER A 243 -25.95 -13.21 25.80
C SER A 243 -26.01 -14.30 26.85
N TYR A 244 -26.57 -15.45 26.46
CA TYR A 244 -26.68 -16.65 27.28
C TYR A 244 -26.44 -17.91 26.45
N LEU A 245 -25.39 -18.66 26.80
CA LEU A 245 -25.03 -19.93 26.16
C LEU A 245 -25.45 -21.11 27.03
N TYR A 246 -26.33 -21.98 26.52
CA TYR A 246 -26.81 -23.17 27.22
C TYR A 246 -26.32 -24.46 26.58
N THR A 247 -26.17 -25.52 27.37
CA THR A 247 -26.12 -26.90 26.85
C THR A 247 -27.50 -27.33 26.34
N GLY A 248 -27.53 -28.12 25.27
CA GLY A 248 -28.75 -28.71 24.73
C GLY A 248 -29.48 -27.85 23.68
N PRO A 249 -30.66 -28.33 23.22
CA PRO A 249 -31.42 -27.75 22.10
C PRO A 249 -32.10 -26.42 22.42
N ASN A 250 -32.06 -25.95 23.67
CA ASN A 250 -32.80 -24.79 24.14
C ASN A 250 -32.19 -24.24 25.44
N ASN A 251 -32.88 -23.30 26.08
CA ASN A 251 -32.47 -22.65 27.32
C ASN A 251 -32.76 -23.43 28.62
N THR A 252 -33.13 -24.70 28.56
CA THR A 252 -33.41 -25.52 29.76
C THR A 252 -32.20 -26.29 30.29
N GLY A 253 -31.10 -26.33 29.53
CA GLY A 253 -29.86 -26.96 29.96
C GLY A 253 -29.00 -26.08 30.87
N THR A 254 -27.74 -26.49 31.06
CA THR A 254 -26.78 -25.77 31.90
C THR A 254 -26.30 -24.50 31.21
N LEU A 255 -26.43 -23.36 31.88
CA LEU A 255 -25.85 -22.08 31.45
C LEU A 255 -24.32 -22.13 31.56
N LEU A 256 -23.63 -22.03 30.42
CA LEU A 256 -22.17 -22.06 30.30
C LEU A 256 -21.54 -20.68 30.25
N SER A 257 -22.21 -19.71 29.65
CA SER A 257 -21.72 -18.33 29.53
C SER A 257 -22.88 -17.36 29.63
N SER A 258 -22.65 -16.23 30.30
CA SER A 258 -23.59 -15.12 30.31
C SER A 258 -22.84 -13.80 30.30
N ASN A 259 -23.21 -12.90 29.40
CA ASN A 259 -22.64 -11.56 29.32
C ASN A 259 -23.77 -10.54 29.18
N VAL A 260 -23.68 -9.48 29.98
CA VAL A 260 -24.67 -8.40 30.00
C VAL A 260 -23.94 -7.08 30.01
N THR A 261 -24.32 -6.17 29.12
CA THR A 261 -23.75 -4.83 29.03
C THR A 261 -24.79 -3.84 28.52
N THR A 262 -24.50 -2.56 28.58
CA THR A 262 -25.38 -1.51 28.06
C THR A 262 -24.58 -0.58 27.15
N THR A 263 -25.16 -0.22 26.01
CA THR A 263 -24.55 0.77 25.10
C THR A 263 -24.57 2.18 25.71
N SER A 264 -24.00 3.15 25.01
CA SER A 264 -24.32 4.56 25.25
C SER A 264 -25.81 4.84 25.01
N VAL A 265 -26.28 6.02 25.43
CA VAL A 265 -27.62 6.58 25.15
C VAL A 265 -27.89 6.88 23.65
N THR A 266 -26.92 6.57 22.80
CA THR A 266 -26.97 6.69 21.34
C THR A 266 -26.37 5.42 20.73
N PRO A 267 -27.13 4.31 20.70
CA PRO A 267 -26.63 3.06 20.14
C PRO A 267 -26.28 3.25 18.66
N LEU A 268 -25.31 2.47 18.18
CA LEU A 268 -24.86 2.44 16.80
C LEU A 268 -26.02 2.14 15.82
N THR A 269 -26.93 1.28 16.26
CA THR A 269 -28.21 0.99 15.62
C THR A 269 -29.17 0.46 16.67
N SER A 270 -30.47 0.75 16.52
CA SER A 270 -31.58 0.07 17.21
C SER A 270 -32.51 -0.63 16.22
N ALA A 271 -32.08 -0.74 14.95
CA ALA A 271 -32.75 -1.48 13.89
C ALA A 271 -31.95 -2.75 13.57
N PHE A 272 -32.63 -3.85 13.26
CA PHE A 272 -31.98 -5.11 12.90
C PHE A 272 -32.79 -5.85 11.83
N ASP A 273 -32.14 -6.32 10.78
CA ASP A 273 -32.68 -7.17 9.70
C ASP A 273 -31.74 -8.33 9.34
N ALA A 274 -30.57 -8.40 9.95
CA ALA A 274 -29.56 -9.39 9.62
C ALA A 274 -28.85 -9.97 10.83
N PHE A 275 -28.26 -11.15 10.65
CA PHE A 275 -27.41 -11.80 11.65
C PHE A 275 -26.16 -12.41 11.00
N ALA A 276 -25.16 -12.71 11.85
CA ALA A 276 -24.02 -13.52 11.47
C ALA A 276 -23.61 -14.46 12.61
N VAL A 277 -23.16 -15.67 12.25
CA VAL A 277 -22.71 -16.72 13.18
C VAL A 277 -21.46 -17.39 12.64
N GLY A 278 -20.48 -17.66 13.50
CA GLY A 278 -19.20 -18.22 13.07
C GLY A 278 -18.12 -18.11 14.13
N TRP A 279 -16.86 -18.26 13.73
CA TRP A 279 -15.74 -18.19 14.65
C TRP A 279 -14.44 -17.78 13.98
N ARG A 280 -13.51 -17.30 14.82
CA ARG A 280 -12.12 -17.11 14.46
C ARG A 280 -11.26 -18.14 15.16
N SER A 281 -10.39 -18.78 14.38
CA SER A 281 -9.34 -19.65 14.88
C SER A 281 -8.01 -18.89 14.98
N THR A 282 -7.33 -19.03 16.11
CA THR A 282 -5.94 -18.62 16.34
C THR A 282 -5.15 -19.81 16.90
N GLY A 283 -4.64 -20.66 16.01
CA GLY A 283 -3.85 -21.83 16.37
C GLY A 283 -4.68 -23.06 16.68
N ASN A 284 -5.55 -23.48 15.76
CA ASN A 284 -6.31 -24.72 15.89
C ASN A 284 -5.54 -25.90 15.30
N ALA A 285 -5.40 -26.97 16.09
CA ALA A 285 -4.73 -28.24 15.81
C ALA A 285 -5.64 -29.32 15.19
N THR A 286 -6.95 -29.12 15.14
CA THR A 286 -7.91 -30.02 14.47
C THR A 286 -8.78 -29.23 13.49
N ASN A 287 -9.65 -29.90 12.74
CA ASN A 287 -10.68 -29.18 11.99
C ASN A 287 -11.69 -28.56 12.97
N SER A 288 -12.24 -27.39 12.65
CA SER A 288 -13.39 -26.82 13.36
C SER A 288 -14.62 -26.92 12.47
N LEU A 289 -15.71 -27.45 13.00
CA LEU A 289 -16.96 -27.67 12.28
C LEU A 289 -18.15 -27.33 13.17
N MET A 290 -19.00 -26.44 12.67
CA MET A 290 -20.30 -26.12 13.26
C MET A 290 -21.40 -26.74 12.40
N ASP A 291 -22.39 -27.33 13.06
CA ASP A 291 -23.65 -27.72 12.43
C ASP A 291 -24.79 -26.98 13.12
N ILE A 292 -25.32 -25.93 12.49
CA ILE A 292 -26.44 -25.18 13.05
C ILE A 292 -27.73 -25.97 12.78
N ASN A 293 -28.50 -26.21 13.83
CA ASN A 293 -29.72 -27.01 13.77
C ASN A 293 -30.99 -26.19 13.63
N ALA A 294 -31.02 -24.99 14.20
CA ALA A 294 -32.11 -24.04 14.03
C ALA A 294 -31.65 -22.60 14.32
N ILE A 295 -32.24 -21.63 13.63
CA ILE A 295 -32.11 -20.20 13.94
C ILE A 295 -33.51 -19.62 14.08
N SER A 296 -33.74 -18.84 15.13
CA SER A 296 -34.95 -18.04 15.25
C SER A 296 -34.64 -16.61 15.69
N VAL A 297 -35.38 -15.67 15.14
CA VAL A 297 -35.39 -14.27 15.56
C VAL A 297 -36.79 -13.94 16.03
N THR A 298 -36.92 -13.66 17.32
CA THR A 298 -38.18 -13.28 17.95
C THR A 298 -38.04 -11.92 18.61
N GLY A 299 -39.14 -11.30 18.98
CA GLY A 299 -39.07 -10.10 19.78
C GLY A 299 -40.37 -9.36 19.93
N GLN A 300 -40.25 -8.17 20.47
CA GLN A 300 -41.32 -7.19 20.58
C GLN A 300 -40.81 -5.89 19.95
N SER A 301 -41.43 -5.51 18.85
CA SER A 301 -41.18 -4.23 18.18
C SER A 301 -42.49 -3.47 18.17
N THR A 302 -42.54 -2.35 18.86
CA THR A 302 -43.71 -1.49 18.85
C THR A 302 -43.71 -0.69 17.56
N ALA A 303 -44.81 -0.75 16.79
CA ALA A 303 -44.92 0.02 15.56
C ALA A 303 -44.75 1.52 15.84
N VAL A 304 -43.88 2.20 15.06
CA VAL A 304 -43.79 3.66 15.07
C VAL A 304 -45.15 4.21 14.63
N THR A 305 -45.81 4.95 15.51
CA THR A 305 -47.14 5.55 15.24
C THR A 305 -47.11 7.08 15.25
N THR A 306 -45.96 7.67 15.59
CA THR A 306 -45.78 9.13 15.70
C THR A 306 -44.63 9.60 14.83
N PRO A 307 -44.69 10.84 14.31
CA PRO A 307 -43.59 11.42 13.57
C PRO A 307 -42.40 11.76 14.51
N PRO A 308 -41.20 11.98 13.94
CA PRO A 308 -40.01 12.37 14.69
C PRO A 308 -40.16 13.69 15.42
N ASP A 309 -39.49 13.84 16.56
CA ASP A 309 -39.51 15.05 17.37
C ASP A 309 -38.35 15.97 16.99
N ILE A 310 -38.62 17.27 16.87
CA ILE A 310 -37.56 18.27 16.66
C ILE A 310 -37.21 18.88 18.03
N LEU A 311 -36.04 18.50 18.55
CA LEU A 311 -35.52 18.94 19.85
C LEU A 311 -34.93 20.36 19.79
N SER A 312 -34.36 20.75 18.65
CA SER A 312 -33.83 22.09 18.42
C SER A 312 -34.18 22.55 17.02
N GLN A 313 -34.86 23.70 16.95
CA GLN A 313 -35.28 24.32 15.71
C GLN A 313 -34.12 25.09 15.04
N PRO A 314 -34.10 25.20 13.70
CA PRO A 314 -33.19 26.12 13.03
C PRO A 314 -33.51 27.56 13.45
N LEU A 315 -32.44 28.30 13.73
CA LEU A 315 -32.52 29.71 14.16
C LEU A 315 -32.40 30.64 12.95
N ASP A 316 -33.00 31.83 13.08
CA ASP A 316 -32.80 32.91 12.13
C ASP A 316 -31.31 33.31 12.07
N VAL A 317 -30.82 33.57 10.87
CA VAL A 317 -29.42 33.89 10.60
C VAL A 317 -29.30 35.28 9.98
N VAL A 318 -28.38 36.08 10.52
CA VAL A 318 -27.87 37.30 9.90
C VAL A 318 -26.41 37.07 9.52
N VAL A 319 -26.04 37.33 8.27
CA VAL A 319 -24.68 37.09 7.76
C VAL A 319 -24.28 38.19 6.76
N PRO A 320 -23.01 38.62 6.72
CA PRO A 320 -22.52 39.52 5.68
C PRO A 320 -22.61 38.90 4.28
N ALA A 321 -22.87 39.72 3.26
CA ALA A 321 -22.81 39.27 1.88
C ALA A 321 -21.41 38.72 1.56
N GLY A 322 -21.35 37.51 0.98
CA GLY A 322 -20.11 36.81 0.66
C GLY A 322 -19.59 35.88 1.76
N ALA A 323 -20.09 35.96 2.99
CA ALA A 323 -19.69 35.08 4.09
C ALA A 323 -20.48 33.75 4.08
N ALA A 324 -20.00 32.78 4.85
CA ALA A 324 -20.65 31.48 5.00
C ALA A 324 -21.55 31.46 6.24
N CYS A 325 -22.69 30.78 6.14
CA CYS A 325 -23.56 30.52 7.28
C CYS A 325 -24.15 29.11 7.22
N ALA A 326 -24.77 28.69 8.32
CA ALA A 326 -25.48 27.42 8.38
C ALA A 326 -26.83 27.53 9.08
N PHE A 327 -27.77 26.66 8.69
CA PHE A 327 -28.97 26.33 9.44
C PHE A 327 -28.82 24.92 10.00
N GLN A 328 -29.13 24.74 11.28
CA GLN A 328 -28.93 23.47 11.97
C GLN A 328 -30.22 23.04 12.66
N VAL A 329 -30.47 21.74 12.68
CA VAL A 329 -31.60 21.14 13.42
C VAL A 329 -31.05 20.05 14.33
N VAL A 330 -31.69 19.86 15.50
CA VAL A 330 -31.52 18.62 16.28
C VAL A 330 -32.88 17.95 16.31
N ALA A 331 -32.96 16.74 15.80
CA ALA A 331 -34.15 15.92 15.83
C ALA A 331 -33.86 14.60 16.55
N ASP A 332 -34.89 14.07 17.18
CA ASP A 332 -34.92 12.75 17.78
C ASP A 332 -35.99 11.91 17.10
N GLY A 333 -35.68 10.65 16.90
CA GLY A 333 -36.52 9.76 16.11
C GLY A 333 -35.72 8.70 15.39
N PHE A 334 -36.42 7.68 14.94
CA PHE A 334 -35.82 6.48 14.38
C PHE A 334 -35.76 6.54 12.85
N GLY A 335 -34.64 6.15 12.24
CA GLY A 335 -34.46 6.09 10.78
C GLY A 335 -34.50 7.46 10.09
N MET A 336 -33.90 8.48 10.73
CA MET A 336 -34.04 9.87 10.32
C MET A 336 -33.38 10.19 8.98
N THR A 337 -34.12 10.85 8.09
CA THR A 337 -33.62 11.49 6.88
C THR A 337 -34.04 12.96 6.86
N TYR A 338 -33.25 13.79 6.19
CA TYR A 338 -33.42 15.24 6.15
C TYR A 338 -33.62 15.71 4.72
N GLN A 339 -34.48 16.70 4.52
CA GLN A 339 -34.60 17.41 3.25
C GLN A 339 -34.86 18.89 3.54
N TRP A 340 -33.84 19.72 3.31
CA TRP A 340 -33.96 21.17 3.44
C TRP A 340 -34.80 21.76 2.30
N LYS A 341 -35.59 22.77 2.63
CA LYS A 341 -36.55 23.44 1.76
C LYS A 341 -36.48 24.95 1.94
N ARG A 342 -36.80 25.68 0.86
CA ARG A 342 -36.97 27.14 0.82
C ARG A 342 -38.09 27.49 -0.16
N TYR A 343 -38.90 28.50 0.12
CA TYR A 343 -40.08 28.83 -0.69
C TYR A 343 -41.04 27.63 -0.90
N GLY A 344 -41.08 26.68 0.05
CA GLY A 344 -41.85 25.44 -0.08
C GLY A 344 -41.27 24.39 -1.03
N THR A 345 -40.12 24.66 -1.65
CA THR A 345 -39.45 23.76 -2.61
C THR A 345 -38.25 23.05 -1.99
N ASN A 346 -37.96 21.82 -2.42
CA ASN A 346 -36.76 21.09 -2.01
C ASN A 346 -35.51 21.81 -2.54
N LEU A 347 -34.55 22.06 -1.66
CA LEU A 347 -33.22 22.50 -2.09
C LEU A 347 -32.47 21.30 -2.70
N VAL A 348 -31.39 21.61 -3.41
CA VAL A 348 -30.46 20.63 -3.99
C VAL A 348 -29.02 21.09 -3.69
N ASN A 349 -28.11 20.14 -3.48
CA ASN A 349 -26.69 20.47 -3.34
C ASN A 349 -26.16 21.00 -4.69
N GLY A 350 -25.41 22.09 -4.65
CA GLY A 350 -24.85 22.73 -5.85
C GLY A 350 -24.71 24.24 -5.68
N GLY A 351 -23.81 24.84 -6.45
CA GLY A 351 -23.50 26.27 -6.32
C GLY A 351 -23.00 26.61 -4.91
N ASN A 352 -23.69 27.52 -4.23
CA ASN A 352 -23.40 27.96 -2.87
C ASN A 352 -24.13 27.14 -1.78
N ILE A 353 -24.96 26.15 -2.15
CA ILE A 353 -25.76 25.35 -1.20
C ILE A 353 -25.15 23.95 -1.03
N SER A 354 -24.97 23.52 0.23
CA SER A 354 -24.52 22.16 0.57
C SER A 354 -25.16 21.66 1.87
N GLY A 355 -25.18 20.34 2.10
CA GLY A 355 -25.76 19.75 3.32
C GLY A 355 -27.29 19.61 3.30
N VAL A 356 -27.92 19.69 2.12
CA VAL A 356 -29.39 19.65 1.94
C VAL A 356 -30.07 18.40 2.50
N THR A 357 -29.34 17.30 2.63
CA THR A 357 -29.84 16.03 3.18
C THR A 357 -29.19 15.66 4.52
N SER A 358 -28.66 16.65 5.24
CA SER A 358 -28.06 16.53 6.57
C SER A 358 -28.82 17.37 7.59
N ASP A 359 -28.54 17.14 8.86
CA ASP A 359 -28.92 17.99 9.99
C ASP A 359 -28.35 19.44 9.92
N THR A 360 -27.40 19.71 9.02
CA THR A 360 -26.82 21.04 8.80
C THR A 360 -26.84 21.43 7.32
N LEU A 361 -27.57 22.50 6.98
CA LEU A 361 -27.51 23.18 5.68
C LEU A 361 -26.47 24.29 5.72
N VAL A 362 -25.56 24.33 4.76
CA VAL A 362 -24.55 25.38 4.62
C VAL A 362 -24.82 26.20 3.36
N ILE A 363 -24.71 27.52 3.50
CA ILE A 363 -24.79 28.50 2.42
C ILE A 363 -23.46 29.25 2.38
N ASN A 364 -22.69 29.06 1.31
CA ASN A 364 -21.38 29.69 1.14
C ASN A 364 -21.01 29.86 -0.35
N PRO A 365 -20.86 31.09 -0.86
CA PRO A 365 -21.13 32.36 -0.18
C PRO A 365 -22.65 32.67 -0.07
N ALA A 366 -23.06 33.33 1.01
CA ALA A 366 -24.40 33.91 1.12
C ALA A 366 -24.54 35.20 0.30
N SER A 367 -25.64 35.37 -0.42
CA SER A 367 -25.88 36.48 -1.32
C SER A 367 -27.31 37.03 -1.18
N ALA A 368 -27.62 38.12 -1.90
CA ALA A 368 -28.96 38.68 -1.93
C ALA A 368 -30.01 37.68 -2.48
N ALA A 369 -29.61 36.71 -3.30
CA ALA A 369 -30.50 35.68 -3.84
C ALA A 369 -30.88 34.61 -2.80
N ASP A 370 -30.12 34.51 -1.71
CA ASP A 370 -30.34 33.54 -0.63
C ASP A 370 -31.30 34.09 0.44
N VAL A 371 -31.40 35.42 0.57
CA VAL A 371 -32.29 36.09 1.52
C VAL A 371 -33.72 35.57 1.40
N ALA A 372 -34.26 35.14 2.53
CA ALA A 372 -35.62 34.64 2.65
C ALA A 372 -36.11 34.89 4.07
N SER A 373 -37.34 35.38 4.21
CA SER A 373 -37.91 35.73 5.52
C SER A 373 -39.29 35.11 5.74
N GLY A 374 -39.63 34.89 7.02
CA GLY A 374 -40.95 34.45 7.45
C GLY A 374 -41.44 33.19 6.72
N GLY A 375 -42.61 33.29 6.07
CA GLY A 375 -43.24 32.16 5.37
C GLY A 375 -42.42 31.55 4.23
N ASN A 376 -41.41 32.25 3.73
CA ASN A 376 -40.52 31.82 2.64
C ASN A 376 -39.17 31.26 3.12
N GLY A 377 -38.92 31.29 4.44
CA GLY A 377 -37.66 30.90 5.06
C GLY A 377 -37.26 29.43 4.85
N TYR A 378 -36.07 29.12 5.33
CA TYR A 378 -35.45 27.80 5.31
C TYR A 378 -36.06 26.91 6.39
N TYR A 379 -36.39 25.69 6.04
CA TYR A 379 -36.82 24.68 7.00
C TYR A 379 -36.43 23.29 6.51
N VAL A 380 -36.44 22.32 7.41
CA VAL A 380 -36.10 20.94 7.09
C VAL A 380 -37.29 20.03 7.38
N ALA A 381 -37.60 19.18 6.41
CA ALA A 381 -38.48 18.05 6.62
C ALA A 381 -37.64 16.90 7.17
N VAL A 382 -37.96 16.48 8.40
CA VAL A 382 -37.28 15.37 9.07
C VAL A 382 -38.21 14.16 9.02
N THR A 383 -37.82 13.14 8.26
CA THR A 383 -38.64 11.95 8.01
C THR A 383 -38.05 10.76 8.73
N GLY A 384 -38.84 10.10 9.57
CA GLY A 384 -38.46 8.87 10.26
C GLY A 384 -39.00 7.63 9.55
N THR A 385 -38.69 6.47 10.13
CA THR A 385 -39.24 5.18 9.70
C THR A 385 -40.76 5.19 9.69
N GLY A 386 -41.37 4.54 8.69
CA GLY A 386 -42.81 4.60 8.46
C GLY A 386 -43.26 5.83 7.65
N ASN A 387 -42.31 6.63 7.15
CA ASN A 387 -42.53 7.87 6.37
C ASN A 387 -43.26 8.98 7.13
N TYR A 388 -43.28 8.90 8.46
CA TYR A 388 -43.79 9.98 9.28
C TYR A 388 -42.81 11.16 9.26
N THR A 389 -43.30 12.35 8.93
CA THR A 389 -42.48 13.54 8.72
C THR A 389 -42.90 14.65 9.67
N THR A 390 -41.93 15.26 10.33
CA THR A 390 -42.10 16.54 11.04
C THR A 390 -41.30 17.61 10.31
N ASN A 391 -41.94 18.75 10.01
CA ASN A 391 -41.23 19.91 9.50
C ASN A 391 -40.74 20.77 10.66
N SER A 392 -39.51 21.28 10.56
CA SER A 392 -39.03 22.33 11.45
C SER A 392 -39.82 23.63 11.28
N THR A 393 -39.67 24.54 12.24
CA THR A 393 -40.02 25.94 12.02
C THR A 393 -39.19 26.52 10.88
N LYS A 394 -39.71 27.57 10.24
CA LYS A 394 -39.00 28.29 9.19
C LYS A 394 -38.06 29.33 9.80
N ALA A 395 -36.81 29.30 9.39
CA ALA A 395 -35.77 30.24 9.76
C ALA A 395 -35.48 31.21 8.61
N SER A 396 -35.27 32.47 8.94
CA SER A 396 -34.96 33.54 7.99
C SER A 396 -33.46 33.64 7.76
N LEU A 397 -33.06 33.96 6.53
CA LEU A 397 -31.72 34.44 6.20
C LEU A 397 -31.82 35.93 5.85
N ALA A 398 -31.07 36.77 6.56
CA ALA A 398 -30.92 38.19 6.24
C ALA A 398 -29.44 38.57 6.05
N LEU A 399 -29.20 39.61 5.25
CA LEU A 399 -27.86 40.18 5.09
C LEU A 399 -27.60 41.27 6.12
N GLY A 400 -26.41 41.24 6.72
CA GLY A 400 -25.95 42.23 7.71
C GLY A 400 -24.55 42.76 7.41
N THR A 401 -23.98 43.46 8.38
CA THR A 401 -22.60 43.97 8.33
C THR A 401 -21.70 43.16 9.25
N ALA A 402 -20.52 42.77 8.77
CA ALA A 402 -19.53 42.07 9.59
C ALA A 402 -18.99 43.00 10.68
N LYS A 403 -18.77 42.45 11.87
CA LYS A 403 -18.11 43.13 12.99
C LYS A 403 -16.68 42.63 13.17
N ASN A 404 -15.90 43.42 13.89
CA ASN A 404 -14.59 43.03 14.41
C ASN A 404 -14.70 42.92 15.93
N LEU A 405 -14.77 41.70 16.41
CA LEU A 405 -15.07 41.37 17.79
C LEU A 405 -13.80 41.00 18.56
N VAL A 406 -13.70 41.41 19.81
CA VAL A 406 -12.61 41.05 20.74
C VAL A 406 -13.18 40.21 21.89
N TRP A 407 -12.50 39.13 22.28
CA TRP A 407 -12.97 38.28 23.39
C TRP A 407 -12.99 39.08 24.70
N SER A 408 -14.15 39.16 25.36
CA SER A 408 -14.30 39.98 26.57
C SER A 408 -13.72 39.31 27.82
N GLY A 409 -13.56 37.98 27.80
CA GLY A 409 -13.21 37.18 28.98
C GLY A 409 -14.39 36.93 29.93
N VAL A 410 -15.61 37.33 29.58
CA VAL A 410 -16.83 37.05 30.35
C VAL A 410 -17.40 35.68 29.93
N GLY A 411 -17.42 34.74 30.87
CA GLY A 411 -17.79 33.34 30.58
C GLY A 411 -16.72 32.62 29.75
N ASN A 412 -17.02 31.40 29.30
CA ASN A 412 -16.07 30.55 28.58
C ASN A 412 -16.65 29.88 27.32
N ILE A 413 -17.89 30.19 26.93
CA ILE A 413 -18.57 29.54 25.80
C ILE A 413 -18.49 30.43 24.57
N TRP A 414 -17.88 30.00 23.47
CA TRP A 414 -18.08 30.67 22.19
C TRP A 414 -19.25 29.99 21.46
N ASP A 415 -20.37 30.69 21.37
CA ASP A 415 -21.57 30.25 20.65
C ASP A 415 -22.07 31.29 19.65
N LEU A 416 -23.13 30.93 18.91
CA LEU A 416 -23.77 31.79 17.92
C LEU A 416 -24.96 32.52 18.55
N ASN A 417 -25.01 33.85 18.40
CA ASN A 417 -26.16 34.71 18.66
C ASN A 417 -26.77 34.62 20.08
N THR A 418 -26.05 34.06 21.06
CA THR A 418 -26.63 33.76 22.38
C THR A 418 -25.87 34.46 23.51
N ASN A 419 -24.58 34.16 23.72
CA ASN A 419 -23.82 34.80 24.79
C ASN A 419 -23.14 36.10 24.32
N ALA A 420 -23.38 37.19 25.05
CA ALA A 420 -22.75 38.50 24.79
C ALA A 420 -21.35 38.59 25.43
N ASN A 421 -20.44 37.71 25.00
CA ASN A 421 -19.09 37.56 25.53
C ASN A 421 -17.98 38.05 24.57
N TRP A 422 -18.38 38.79 23.56
CA TRP A 422 -17.49 39.54 22.70
C TRP A 422 -17.63 41.04 22.96
N LEU A 423 -16.63 41.81 22.55
CA LEU A 423 -16.63 43.26 22.57
C LEU A 423 -16.62 43.79 21.14
N ASP A 424 -17.57 44.67 20.84
CA ASP A 424 -17.60 45.51 19.65
C ASP A 424 -17.17 46.92 20.10
N GLY A 425 -15.87 47.20 19.96
CA GLY A 425 -15.22 48.30 20.66
C GLY A 425 -15.28 48.10 22.17
N ALA A 426 -15.99 48.96 22.90
CA ALA A 426 -16.19 48.85 24.35
C ALA A 426 -17.52 48.17 24.74
N SER A 427 -18.39 47.86 23.77
CA SER A 427 -19.74 47.37 24.03
C SER A 427 -19.81 45.85 23.96
N ALA A 428 -20.54 45.22 24.88
CA ALA A 428 -20.78 43.78 24.82
C ALA A 428 -21.58 43.41 23.55
N ALA A 429 -21.17 42.34 22.88
CA ALA A 429 -21.71 41.86 21.62
C ALA A 429 -21.77 40.32 21.60
N THR A 430 -22.69 39.79 20.80
CA THR A 430 -22.76 38.38 20.44
C THR A 430 -22.03 38.13 19.11
N PHE A 431 -21.50 36.92 18.93
CA PHE A 431 -20.88 36.51 17.67
C PHE A 431 -21.95 36.11 16.64
N ASN A 432 -21.83 36.64 15.42
CA ASN A 432 -22.60 36.23 14.24
C ASN A 432 -21.67 35.62 13.18
N TYR A 433 -22.24 34.87 12.25
CA TYR A 433 -21.48 34.35 11.11
C TYR A 433 -20.85 35.48 10.29
N GLY A 434 -19.61 35.25 9.84
CA GLY A 434 -18.83 36.22 9.07
C GLY A 434 -18.13 37.30 9.90
N ASP A 435 -18.42 37.43 11.20
CA ASP A 435 -17.66 38.31 12.08
C ASP A 435 -16.20 37.87 12.16
N ALA A 436 -15.29 38.83 12.21
CA ALA A 436 -13.89 38.57 12.54
C ALA A 436 -13.74 38.63 14.05
N VAL A 437 -13.03 37.68 14.64
CA VAL A 437 -12.85 37.60 16.10
C VAL A 437 -11.37 37.66 16.48
N THR A 438 -11.06 38.32 17.59
CA THR A 438 -9.71 38.47 18.13
C THR A 438 -9.66 38.03 19.58
N LEU A 439 -8.70 37.17 19.91
CA LEU A 439 -8.31 36.79 21.27
C LEU A 439 -7.03 37.58 21.62
N ASP A 440 -7.15 38.61 22.45
CA ASP A 440 -6.04 39.46 22.88
C ASP A 440 -5.97 39.57 24.42
N ASP A 441 -5.18 40.52 24.92
CA ASP A 441 -4.98 40.76 26.34
C ASP A 441 -6.14 41.55 27.01
N THR A 442 -7.20 41.92 26.28
CA THR A 442 -8.37 42.66 26.80
C THR A 442 -9.21 41.82 27.77
N ALA A 443 -9.12 40.49 27.68
CA ALA A 443 -9.84 39.55 28.54
C ALA A 443 -9.36 39.59 30.01
N SER A 444 -9.86 40.56 30.76
CA SER A 444 -9.50 40.85 32.17
C SER A 444 -10.04 39.83 33.19
N GLY A 445 -11.05 39.02 32.82
CA GLY A 445 -11.73 38.06 33.70
C GLY A 445 -11.01 36.71 33.94
N GLY A 446 -9.84 36.48 33.34
CA GLY A 446 -9.04 35.26 33.55
C GLY A 446 -9.50 33.99 32.81
N LEU A 447 -10.70 33.99 32.22
CA LEU A 447 -11.26 32.85 31.48
C LEU A 447 -10.79 32.83 30.02
N ARG A 448 -9.65 32.17 29.79
CA ARG A 448 -9.02 32.01 28.46
C ARG A 448 -9.08 30.57 27.93
N LEU A 449 -9.86 29.73 28.62
CA LEU A 449 -10.15 28.35 28.25
C LEU A 449 -11.54 28.29 27.60
N ILE A 450 -11.60 28.40 26.28
CA ILE A 450 -12.82 28.61 25.49
C ILE A 450 -13.42 27.28 25.02
N THR A 451 -14.72 27.11 25.23
CA THR A 451 -15.54 25.99 24.78
C THR A 451 -16.36 26.42 23.58
N LEU A 452 -16.12 25.87 22.40
CA LEU A 452 -16.91 26.16 21.20
C LEU A 452 -18.22 25.36 21.22
N ILE A 453 -19.35 26.01 20.96
CA ILE A 453 -20.67 25.37 20.88
C ILE A 453 -21.28 25.66 19.51
N GLY A 454 -21.61 24.61 18.77
CA GLY A 454 -22.15 24.70 17.41
C GLY A 454 -21.19 24.17 16.36
N LYS A 455 -21.65 23.24 15.51
CA LYS A 455 -20.78 22.50 14.58
C LYS A 455 -20.21 23.37 13.44
N TYR A 456 -20.73 24.58 13.24
CA TYR A 456 -20.38 25.44 12.12
C TYR A 456 -20.17 26.90 12.54
N LEU A 457 -19.35 27.19 13.56
CA LEU A 457 -19.06 28.57 13.96
C LEU A 457 -18.18 29.24 12.90
N SER A 458 -18.80 29.88 11.90
CA SER A 458 -18.07 30.43 10.75
C SER A 458 -17.68 31.89 10.93
N ALA A 459 -16.55 32.13 11.59
CA ALA A 459 -15.91 33.43 11.62
C ALA A 459 -15.20 33.70 10.28
N SER A 460 -15.10 34.96 9.85
CA SER A 460 -14.29 35.31 8.67
C SER A 460 -12.79 35.19 8.97
N SER A 461 -12.39 35.43 10.21
CA SER A 461 -11.07 35.10 10.73
C SER A 461 -11.09 34.99 12.25
N VAL A 462 -10.20 34.15 12.78
CA VAL A 462 -9.86 34.07 14.20
C VAL A 462 -8.42 34.54 14.36
N THR A 463 -8.22 35.67 15.04
CA THR A 463 -6.88 36.19 15.34
C THR A 463 -6.55 35.94 16.80
N VAL A 464 -5.40 35.36 17.08
CA VAL A 464 -4.87 35.20 18.44
C VAL A 464 -3.64 36.09 18.56
N ASP A 465 -3.78 37.19 19.30
CA ASP A 465 -2.80 38.27 19.46
C ASP A 465 -2.67 38.65 20.94
N SER A 466 -2.28 37.67 21.73
CA SER A 466 -2.26 37.74 23.19
C SER A 466 -0.86 37.41 23.69
N THR A 467 -0.43 38.07 24.75
CA THR A 467 0.74 37.65 25.55
C THR A 467 0.34 36.61 26.61
N LEU A 468 -0.96 36.51 26.91
CA LEU A 468 -1.56 35.53 27.80
C LEU A 468 -1.90 34.23 27.08
N ALA A 469 -1.97 33.13 27.84
CA ALA A 469 -2.30 31.81 27.29
C ALA A 469 -3.80 31.64 27.01
N TYR A 470 -4.14 31.16 25.82
CA TYR A 470 -5.49 30.79 25.39
C TYR A 470 -5.59 29.31 25.01
N SER A 471 -6.77 28.72 25.13
CA SER A 471 -6.99 27.33 24.77
C SER A 471 -8.41 27.09 24.25
N PHE A 472 -8.54 26.32 23.16
CA PHE A 472 -9.80 25.70 22.75
C PHE A 472 -9.92 24.30 23.37
N GLN A 473 -10.98 24.03 24.13
CA GLN A 473 -11.16 22.81 24.94
C GLN A 473 -11.43 21.55 24.11
N ALA A 474 -10.96 20.38 24.57
CA ALA A 474 -11.15 19.09 23.89
C ALA A 474 -12.62 18.59 23.85
N SER A 475 -13.43 18.93 24.85
CA SER A 475 -14.79 18.40 25.03
C SER A 475 -15.90 19.25 24.38
N SER A 476 -15.57 20.00 23.32
CA SER A 476 -16.50 20.97 22.75
C SER A 476 -17.42 20.34 21.69
N THR A 477 -18.72 20.59 21.76
CA THR A 477 -19.70 20.19 20.73
C THR A 477 -19.63 21.06 19.46
N GLY A 478 -18.74 22.06 19.43
CA GLY A 478 -18.55 22.99 18.33
C GLY A 478 -17.18 22.97 17.66
N SER A 479 -17.14 23.61 16.49
CA SER A 479 -16.00 23.69 15.57
C SER A 479 -15.92 25.10 14.97
N PHE A 480 -14.72 25.68 14.92
CA PHE A 480 -14.45 26.78 14.00
C PHE A 480 -14.47 26.22 12.57
N ALA A 481 -15.37 26.74 11.74
CA ALA A 481 -15.72 26.13 10.46
C ALA A 481 -15.88 27.15 9.32
N GLY A 482 -16.02 26.64 8.10
CA GLY A 482 -16.24 27.45 6.90
C GLY A 482 -14.98 28.11 6.35
N PRO A 483 -15.10 29.11 5.46
CA PRO A 483 -13.97 29.63 4.67
C PRO A 483 -13.00 30.52 5.46
N GLY A 484 -13.26 30.77 6.75
CA GLY A 484 -12.42 31.60 7.60
C GLY A 484 -11.03 31.01 7.83
N LYS A 485 -10.14 31.85 8.35
CA LYS A 485 -8.75 31.50 8.67
C LYS A 485 -8.39 31.73 10.14
N LEU A 486 -7.46 30.94 10.65
CA LEU A 486 -6.81 31.15 11.95
C LEU A 486 -5.49 31.91 11.75
N ILE A 487 -5.28 32.99 12.50
CA ILE A 487 -4.05 33.79 12.48
C ILE A 487 -3.51 33.87 13.92
N TYR A 488 -2.41 33.18 14.19
CA TYR A 488 -1.74 33.24 15.48
C TYR A 488 -0.49 34.12 15.39
N LYS A 489 -0.54 35.27 16.05
CA LYS A 489 0.54 36.28 16.05
C LYS A 489 0.92 36.77 17.46
N GLY A 490 0.27 36.27 18.51
CA GLY A 490 0.63 36.54 19.90
C GLY A 490 1.88 35.77 20.36
N THR A 491 2.39 36.13 21.53
CA THR A 491 3.53 35.47 22.20
C THR A 491 3.09 34.52 23.33
N GLY A 492 1.85 34.63 23.80
CA GLY A 492 1.28 33.71 24.77
C GLY A 492 0.94 32.37 24.15
N GLN A 493 1.07 31.28 24.91
CA GLN A 493 0.75 29.92 24.46
C GLN A 493 -0.68 29.83 23.93
N PHE A 494 -0.87 29.26 22.74
CA PHE A 494 -2.21 28.94 22.23
C PHE A 494 -2.37 27.42 22.08
N THR A 495 -3.33 26.84 22.79
CA THR A 495 -3.61 25.40 22.74
C THR A 495 -4.88 25.11 21.95
N VAL A 496 -4.81 24.21 20.97
CA VAL A 496 -5.97 23.76 20.19
C VAL A 496 -6.20 22.28 20.49
N ALA A 497 -7.26 21.98 21.27
CA ALA A 497 -7.61 20.62 21.64
C ALA A 497 -8.93 20.13 21.03
N ASN A 498 -9.74 21.02 20.44
CA ASN A 498 -10.92 20.64 19.68
C ASN A 498 -10.58 20.33 18.20
N ALA A 499 -11.50 19.65 17.51
CA ALA A 499 -11.45 19.51 16.06
C ALA A 499 -12.08 20.73 15.40
N ASN A 500 -11.48 21.20 14.30
CA ASN A 500 -11.95 22.33 13.52
C ASN A 500 -12.05 21.98 12.04
N THR A 501 -12.92 22.66 11.30
CA THR A 501 -13.21 22.35 9.88
C THR A 501 -13.08 23.55 8.95
N TYR A 502 -12.52 24.68 9.43
CA TYR A 502 -12.29 25.85 8.59
C TYR A 502 -11.31 25.56 7.45
N SER A 503 -11.54 26.15 6.28
CA SER A 503 -10.78 25.89 5.04
C SER A 503 -9.88 27.05 4.61
N GLY A 504 -10.00 28.23 5.23
CA GLY A 504 -9.16 29.39 4.91
C GLY A 504 -7.70 29.27 5.37
N GLY A 505 -7.37 28.23 6.14
CA GLY A 505 -6.02 27.91 6.58
C GLY A 505 -5.62 28.53 7.92
N THR A 506 -4.44 28.14 8.38
CA THR A 506 -3.80 28.60 9.61
C THR A 506 -2.52 29.34 9.28
N THR A 507 -2.27 30.49 9.91
CA THR A 507 -0.98 31.20 9.82
C THR A 507 -0.40 31.39 11.22
N ILE A 508 0.85 30.96 11.42
CA ILE A 508 1.59 31.18 12.67
C ILE A 508 2.72 32.17 12.40
N SER A 509 2.63 33.39 12.92
CA SER A 509 3.42 34.53 12.46
C SER A 509 4.02 35.37 13.60
N ASN A 510 4.57 34.74 14.63
CA ASN A 510 5.35 35.40 15.68
C ASN A 510 6.64 34.61 15.98
N SER A 511 7.73 35.32 16.27
CA SER A 511 9.04 34.71 16.56
C SER A 511 9.11 33.99 17.91
N SER A 512 8.13 34.23 18.79
CA SER A 512 7.98 33.56 20.08
C SER A 512 6.66 32.79 20.16
N ALA A 513 6.03 32.49 19.02
CA ALA A 513 4.79 31.72 18.97
C ALA A 513 5.00 30.32 19.59
N LEU A 514 4.09 29.90 20.47
CA LEU A 514 3.96 28.53 20.97
C LEU A 514 2.53 28.04 20.73
N LEU A 515 2.32 27.36 19.61
CA LEU A 515 1.06 26.69 19.31
C LEU A 515 1.14 25.24 19.75
N ILE A 516 0.27 24.81 20.67
CA ILE A 516 0.18 23.41 21.10
C ILE A 516 -1.05 22.76 20.46
N LEU A 517 -0.81 21.78 19.59
CA LEU A 517 -1.82 20.98 18.94
C LEU A 517 -2.04 19.67 19.70
N LYS A 518 -3.17 19.60 20.42
CA LYS A 518 -3.62 18.40 21.15
C LYS A 518 -4.67 17.58 20.39
N ASN A 519 -4.97 17.98 19.15
CA ASN A 519 -5.87 17.27 18.27
C ASN A 519 -5.46 17.61 16.83
N TYR A 520 -5.07 16.60 16.06
CA TYR A 520 -4.61 16.80 14.67
C TYR A 520 -5.60 17.54 13.77
N ALA A 521 -6.91 17.42 14.03
CA ALA A 521 -7.95 18.13 13.29
C ALA A 521 -8.11 19.60 13.74
N GLY A 522 -7.33 20.07 14.70
CA GLY A 522 -7.47 21.42 15.26
C GLY A 522 -7.10 22.56 14.30
N LEU A 523 -6.25 22.31 13.30
CA LEU A 523 -5.76 23.36 12.38
C LEU A 523 -6.63 23.55 11.13
N GLY A 524 -7.84 22.99 11.13
CA GLY A 524 -8.76 23.06 10.00
C GLY A 524 -8.34 22.16 8.84
N THR A 525 -8.84 22.45 7.66
CA THR A 525 -8.60 21.69 6.41
C THR A 525 -7.79 22.49 5.38
N GLY A 526 -7.65 23.79 5.58
CA GLY A 526 -6.86 24.68 4.74
C GLY A 526 -5.35 24.55 4.97
N PRO A 527 -4.53 25.30 4.22
CA PRO A 527 -3.08 25.28 4.38
C PRO A 527 -2.62 25.80 5.74
N VAL A 528 -1.52 25.28 6.27
CA VAL A 528 -0.87 25.72 7.50
C VAL A 528 0.45 26.43 7.13
N THR A 529 0.48 27.75 7.30
CA THR A 529 1.64 28.59 6.98
C THR A 529 2.46 28.88 8.24
N LEU A 530 3.71 28.44 8.22
CA LEU A 530 4.72 28.68 9.24
C LEU A 530 5.50 29.95 8.83
N ALA A 531 5.07 31.11 9.34
CA ALA A 531 5.31 32.40 8.69
C ALA A 531 6.41 33.26 9.32
N LYS A 532 6.96 32.88 10.49
CA LYS A 532 7.94 33.73 11.19
C LYS A 532 9.05 32.95 11.88
N ALA A 533 10.29 33.37 11.61
CA ALA A 533 11.51 32.89 12.25
C ALA A 533 11.37 32.79 13.78
N GLY A 534 11.58 31.59 14.34
CA GLY A 534 11.59 31.33 15.78
C GLY A 534 10.30 30.73 16.36
N GLY A 535 9.20 30.71 15.59
CA GLY A 535 7.95 30.12 16.05
C GLY A 535 8.03 28.59 16.24
N LEU A 536 7.19 28.09 17.15
CA LEU A 536 7.10 26.69 17.55
C LEU A 536 5.65 26.17 17.41
N LEU A 537 5.52 25.05 16.70
CA LEU A 537 4.33 24.20 16.67
C LEU A 537 4.64 22.91 17.40
N GLN A 538 4.06 22.73 18.58
CA GLN A 538 4.17 21.50 19.34
C GLN A 538 2.97 20.60 19.06
N VAL A 539 3.19 19.33 18.74
CA VAL A 539 2.17 18.31 18.52
C VAL A 539 2.29 17.26 19.60
N THR A 540 1.22 17.07 20.39
CA THR A 540 1.26 16.20 21.57
C THR A 540 0.50 14.89 21.40
N ASP A 541 -0.06 14.64 20.21
CA ASP A 541 -0.79 13.41 19.87
C ASP A 541 0.01 12.54 18.89
N TYR A 542 -0.16 11.22 19.00
CA TYR A 542 0.35 10.27 18.01
C TYR A 542 -0.52 10.28 16.75
N GLY A 543 0.14 10.31 15.59
CA GLY A 543 -0.53 10.24 14.31
C GLY A 543 -0.73 8.80 13.84
N ASN A 544 -1.54 8.63 12.81
CA ASN A 544 -1.64 7.37 12.07
C ASN A 544 -1.81 7.65 10.56
N ALA A 545 -2.07 6.63 9.75
CA ALA A 545 -2.16 6.82 8.30
C ALA A 545 -3.29 7.77 7.85
N SER A 546 -4.33 7.95 8.68
CA SER A 546 -5.48 8.81 8.42
C SER A 546 -5.60 9.99 9.41
N LEU A 547 -4.78 10.00 10.47
CA LEU A 547 -4.78 11.03 11.50
C LEU A 547 -3.47 11.79 11.45
N GLY A 548 -3.54 13.06 11.05
CA GLY A 548 -2.41 13.96 10.91
C GLY A 548 -2.88 15.39 10.67
N ILE A 549 -1.92 16.31 10.55
CA ILE A 549 -2.23 17.70 10.22
C ILE A 549 -2.78 17.72 8.80
N ASN A 550 -4.01 18.23 8.66
CA ASN A 550 -4.67 18.40 7.37
C ASN A 550 -4.10 19.59 6.61
N GLY A 551 -4.32 19.60 5.30
CA GLY A 551 -3.85 20.68 4.43
C GLY A 551 -2.34 20.62 4.14
N GLU A 552 -1.91 21.52 3.26
CA GLU A 552 -0.50 21.71 2.93
C GLU A 552 0.24 22.44 4.07
N ILE A 553 1.42 21.97 4.44
CA ILE A 553 2.34 22.72 5.31
C ILE A 553 3.23 23.60 4.43
N ILE A 554 3.19 24.91 4.68
CA ILE A 554 3.95 25.93 3.95
C ILE A 554 4.98 26.56 4.89
N VAL A 555 6.27 26.26 4.66
CA VAL A 555 7.38 26.84 5.42
C VAL A 555 7.78 28.19 4.79
N ALA A 556 7.23 29.29 5.29
CA ALA A 556 7.51 30.63 4.77
C ALA A 556 8.73 31.30 5.43
N ASP A 557 9.08 30.90 6.65
CA ASP A 557 10.28 31.36 7.37
C ASP A 557 10.84 30.24 8.28
N ASP A 558 11.96 30.47 8.95
CA ASP A 558 12.58 29.45 9.81
C ASP A 558 11.65 29.04 10.96
N PHE A 559 11.35 27.75 11.10
CA PHE A 559 10.30 27.31 12.02
C PHE A 559 10.63 25.96 12.65
N THR A 560 10.09 25.70 13.85
CA THR A 560 10.22 24.40 14.52
C THR A 560 8.88 23.72 14.67
N ILE A 561 8.81 22.43 14.31
CA ILE A 561 7.76 21.52 14.74
C ILE A 561 8.37 20.56 15.75
N GLU A 562 7.77 20.49 16.93
CA GLU A 562 8.16 19.57 17.99
C GLU A 562 7.09 18.49 18.18
N PHE A 563 7.47 17.23 18.01
CA PHE A 563 6.63 16.08 18.29
C PHE A 563 6.89 15.60 19.73
N ASP A 564 5.97 15.93 20.64
CA ASP A 564 6.07 15.72 22.09
C ASP A 564 4.85 14.95 22.60
N ALA A 565 4.65 13.75 22.05
CA ALA A 565 3.55 12.88 22.47
C ALA A 565 3.88 12.19 23.80
N THR A 566 3.03 12.38 24.81
CA THR A 566 3.29 12.00 26.22
C THR A 566 2.58 10.72 26.68
N SER A 567 1.72 10.11 25.86
CA SER A 567 1.18 8.77 26.15
C SER A 567 0.85 8.02 24.87
N SER A 568 1.40 6.82 24.72
CA SER A 568 0.96 5.90 23.66
C SER A 568 -0.25 5.13 24.18
N THR A 569 -1.45 5.43 23.69
CA THR A 569 -2.53 4.44 23.79
C THR A 569 -2.11 3.24 22.96
N SER A 570 -1.83 2.15 23.67
CA SER A 570 -1.30 0.87 23.18
C SER A 570 -2.05 0.42 21.92
N GLY A 571 -1.37 0.45 20.77
CA GLY A 571 -1.88 -0.06 19.49
C GLY A 571 -2.03 0.98 18.36
N SER A 572 -1.75 2.25 18.60
CA SER A 572 -1.90 3.34 17.61
C SER A 572 -0.55 3.86 17.08
N GLY A 573 -0.10 3.32 15.94
CA GLY A 573 0.76 4.00 14.96
C GLY A 573 2.18 4.40 15.36
N THR A 574 3.18 3.88 14.65
CA THR A 574 4.61 4.17 14.81
C THR A 574 5.03 5.59 14.31
N PHE A 575 4.12 6.57 14.29
CA PHE A 575 4.32 7.90 13.69
C PHE A 575 4.16 9.00 14.74
N SER A 576 5.24 9.71 15.00
CA SER A 576 5.30 10.85 15.93
C SER A 576 4.71 12.10 15.30
N GLY A 577 4.79 12.21 13.97
CA GLY A 577 4.22 13.29 13.18
C GLY A 577 3.62 12.79 11.88
N VAL A 578 2.48 13.34 11.48
CA VAL A 578 1.84 13.03 10.19
C VAL A 578 1.37 14.31 9.53
N LEU A 579 1.83 14.53 8.30
CA LEU A 579 1.39 15.58 7.39
C LEU A 579 0.56 14.93 6.28
N LEU A 580 -0.74 15.19 6.24
CA LEU A 580 -1.65 14.56 5.28
C LEU A 580 -1.58 15.22 3.90
N GLY A 581 -1.30 16.54 3.84
CA GLY A 581 -1.12 17.28 2.59
C GLY A 581 0.33 17.32 2.10
N ASN A 582 0.56 18.19 1.12
CA ASN A 582 1.90 18.49 0.60
C ASN A 582 2.75 19.22 1.65
N LEU A 583 4.06 19.11 1.47
CA LEU A 583 5.03 19.92 2.19
C LEU A 583 5.72 20.87 1.19
N SER A 584 5.65 22.17 1.43
CA SER A 584 6.33 23.18 0.61
C SER A 584 7.09 24.16 1.49
N GLY A 585 7.99 24.92 0.89
CA GLY A 585 8.80 25.87 1.64
C GLY A 585 9.57 26.83 0.76
N THR A 586 9.92 27.98 1.32
CA THR A 586 10.72 29.02 0.67
C THR A 586 12.20 28.64 0.68
N ALA A 587 12.87 28.76 -0.47
CA ALA A 587 14.28 28.44 -0.58
C ALA A 587 15.13 29.28 0.40
N GLY A 588 16.09 28.64 1.06
CA GLY A 588 16.94 29.27 2.07
C GLY A 588 16.33 29.38 3.48
N LYS A 589 15.06 29.01 3.66
CA LYS A 589 14.43 28.85 4.98
C LYS A 589 14.58 27.44 5.50
N THR A 590 14.37 27.25 6.80
CA THR A 590 14.62 25.97 7.47
C THR A 590 13.43 25.54 8.32
N LEU A 591 12.92 24.33 8.07
CA LEU A 591 12.05 23.64 9.01
C LEU A 591 12.89 22.73 9.90
N THR A 592 12.83 22.94 11.20
CA THR A 592 13.42 22.03 12.19
C THR A 592 12.35 21.09 12.72
N LEU A 593 12.60 19.79 12.61
CA LEU A 593 11.79 18.76 13.23
C LEU A 593 12.51 18.27 14.48
N ASN A 594 11.84 18.40 15.61
CA ASN A 594 12.27 17.87 16.90
C ASN A 594 11.34 16.74 17.33
N ALA A 595 11.88 15.78 18.06
CA ALA A 595 11.07 14.82 18.81
C ALA A 595 11.59 14.78 20.24
N ASN A 596 10.66 14.83 21.19
CA ASN A 596 10.93 14.68 22.62
C ASN A 596 10.13 13.50 23.20
N PRO A 597 10.29 12.26 22.68
CA PRO A 597 9.45 11.17 23.11
C PRO A 597 9.84 10.71 24.52
N ILE A 598 8.83 10.42 25.35
CA ILE A 598 9.01 9.68 26.62
C ILE A 598 9.60 8.28 26.37
N ASN A 599 9.46 7.74 25.14
CA ASN A 599 10.05 6.47 24.71
C ASN A 599 11.31 6.69 23.85
N THR A 600 12.47 6.62 24.50
CA THR A 600 13.81 6.79 23.89
C THR A 600 14.30 5.59 23.07
N THR A 601 13.49 4.53 22.94
CA THR A 601 13.93 3.24 22.35
C THR A 601 13.34 2.93 20.98
N THR A 602 12.44 3.77 20.45
CA THR A 602 11.78 3.53 19.16
C THR A 602 11.99 4.70 18.21
N ASN A 603 12.31 4.40 16.94
CA ASN A 603 12.41 5.42 15.90
C ASN A 603 11.06 6.14 15.73
N GLN A 604 11.12 7.46 15.80
CA GLN A 604 10.03 8.42 15.71
C GLN A 604 9.84 8.83 14.24
N ARG A 605 8.79 8.35 13.59
CA ARG A 605 8.58 8.63 12.16
C ARG A 605 7.77 9.90 11.94
N VAL A 606 8.21 10.72 11.00
CA VAL A 606 7.43 11.84 10.47
C VAL A 606 6.97 11.50 9.05
N ARG A 607 5.66 11.36 8.86
CA ARG A 607 5.03 11.00 7.59
C ARG A 607 4.69 12.23 6.77
N VAL A 608 4.92 12.16 5.46
CA VAL A 608 4.43 13.14 4.48
C VAL A 608 3.66 12.38 3.40
N TYR A 609 2.35 12.57 3.34
CA TYR A 609 1.45 11.88 2.40
C TYR A 609 1.18 12.66 1.11
N GLY A 610 1.48 13.96 1.05
CA GLY A 610 1.20 14.77 -0.11
C GLY A 610 1.90 14.27 -1.37
N SER A 611 1.11 13.90 -2.38
CA SER A 611 1.55 13.25 -3.62
C SER A 611 2.37 14.15 -4.56
N ASN A 612 2.30 15.47 -4.40
CA ASN A 612 2.95 16.47 -5.25
C ASN A 612 3.88 17.39 -4.43
N THR A 613 4.48 16.86 -3.37
CA THR A 613 5.42 17.60 -2.51
C THR A 613 6.58 18.16 -3.34
N THR A 614 6.76 19.49 -3.31
CA THR A 614 7.94 20.19 -3.83
C THR A 614 8.47 21.09 -2.73
N TYR A 615 9.51 20.62 -2.05
CA TYR A 615 10.03 21.23 -0.85
C TYR A 615 11.36 21.95 -1.11
N ASN A 616 11.34 23.28 -1.16
CA ASN A 616 12.54 24.09 -1.46
C ASN A 616 13.29 24.61 -0.22
N ALA A 617 12.65 24.58 0.95
CA ALA A 617 13.31 24.91 2.21
C ALA A 617 14.24 23.77 2.67
N ASN A 618 15.16 24.07 3.58
CA ASN A 618 15.98 23.09 4.29
C ASN A 618 15.12 22.35 5.33
N LEU A 619 15.55 21.14 5.70
CA LEU A 619 14.90 20.32 6.72
C LEU A 619 15.94 19.80 7.71
N VAL A 620 15.79 20.13 8.99
CA VAL A 620 16.69 19.65 10.05
C VAL A 620 16.00 18.53 10.83
N LEU A 621 16.57 17.33 10.82
CA LEU A 621 16.15 16.18 11.63
C LEU A 621 16.98 16.17 12.93
N ASN A 622 16.56 16.94 13.92
CA ASN A 622 17.38 17.32 15.07
C ASN A 622 17.41 16.27 16.22
N ASN A 623 17.13 15.00 15.91
CA ASN A 623 17.18 13.91 16.87
C ASN A 623 17.53 12.62 16.11
N SER A 624 18.42 11.79 16.67
CA SER A 624 18.83 10.53 16.05
C SER A 624 17.69 9.50 15.96
N LEU A 625 16.67 9.64 16.80
CA LEU A 625 15.45 8.84 16.76
C LEU A 625 14.50 9.29 15.66
N LEU A 626 14.65 10.49 15.08
CA LEU A 626 13.76 10.95 14.02
C LEU A 626 14.06 10.24 12.71
N THR A 627 13.01 9.73 12.08
CA THR A 627 13.03 9.25 10.70
C THR A 627 12.04 10.05 9.87
N LEU A 628 12.53 10.79 8.88
CA LEU A 628 11.67 11.34 7.85
C LEU A 628 11.22 10.18 6.95
N ALA A 629 9.92 9.91 6.94
CA ALA A 629 9.33 8.72 6.31
C ALA A 629 8.26 9.08 5.25
N PRO A 630 8.62 9.73 4.14
CA PRO A 630 7.67 10.08 3.09
C PRO A 630 6.88 8.85 2.63
N TYR A 631 5.57 9.01 2.46
CA TYR A 631 4.70 8.00 1.89
C TYR A 631 4.12 8.52 0.59
N ASN A 632 4.63 8.02 -0.53
CA ASN A 632 4.18 8.40 -1.85
C ASN A 632 3.58 7.18 -2.56
N ALA A 633 2.25 7.10 -2.66
CA ALA A 633 1.60 5.99 -3.35
C ALA A 633 1.88 6.00 -4.86
N SER A 634 2.05 7.19 -5.47
CA SER A 634 2.27 7.38 -6.91
C SER A 634 2.77 8.80 -7.20
N GLY A 635 3.62 8.97 -8.21
CA GLY A 635 4.17 10.29 -8.58
C GLY A 635 5.51 10.56 -7.91
N ALA A 636 5.86 11.83 -7.69
CA ALA A 636 7.16 12.24 -7.15
C ALA A 636 7.03 13.24 -6.00
N GLN A 637 7.78 13.01 -4.93
CA GLN A 637 8.01 13.98 -3.86
C GLN A 637 9.45 14.50 -3.98
N VAL A 638 9.61 15.81 -4.19
CA VAL A 638 10.89 16.45 -4.52
C VAL A 638 11.37 17.28 -3.34
N TYR A 639 12.59 16.99 -2.86
CA TYR A 639 13.25 17.69 -1.77
C TYR A 639 14.47 18.44 -2.31
N ASN A 640 14.30 19.74 -2.60
CA ASN A 640 15.31 20.61 -3.20
C ASN A 640 16.24 21.25 -2.15
N GLY A 641 15.73 21.55 -0.95
CA GLY A 641 16.58 22.06 0.13
C GLY A 641 17.37 20.95 0.85
N VAL A 642 18.36 21.36 1.63
CA VAL A 642 19.26 20.44 2.35
C VAL A 642 18.51 19.78 3.50
N ILE A 643 18.52 18.45 3.54
CA ILE A 643 18.13 17.67 4.71
C ILE A 643 19.40 17.43 5.57
N SER A 644 19.36 17.81 6.84
CA SER A 644 20.50 17.74 7.76
C SER A 644 20.10 17.19 9.15
N GLY A 645 21.06 17.05 10.06
CA GLY A 645 20.81 16.62 11.45
C GLY A 645 21.15 15.15 11.70
N SER A 646 20.88 14.66 12.90
CA SER A 646 21.26 13.31 13.32
C SER A 646 20.26 12.22 12.92
N GLY A 647 19.06 12.60 12.47
CA GLY A 647 18.00 11.68 12.05
C GLY A 647 18.26 10.96 10.72
N SER A 648 17.32 10.10 10.35
CA SER A 648 17.37 9.19 9.20
C SER A 648 16.29 9.49 8.15
N TYR A 649 16.47 8.97 6.93
CA TYR A 649 15.50 9.07 5.84
C TYR A 649 15.01 7.68 5.40
N THR A 650 13.72 7.50 5.20
CA THR A 650 13.13 6.22 4.74
C THR A 650 12.01 6.47 3.74
N HIS A 651 12.19 6.05 2.48
CA HIS A 651 11.11 6.19 1.49
C HIS A 651 10.09 5.05 1.60
N ARG A 652 8.81 5.39 1.44
CA ARG A 652 7.67 4.47 1.45
C ARG A 652 6.65 4.77 0.37
N GLY A 653 5.87 3.74 0.03
CA GLY A 653 4.93 3.77 -1.10
C GLY A 653 5.62 3.41 -2.41
N ASN A 654 4.87 3.34 -3.50
CA ASN A 654 5.38 2.90 -4.81
C ASN A 654 5.88 4.04 -5.69
N GLY A 655 5.74 5.28 -5.24
CA GLY A 655 6.18 6.48 -5.94
C GLY A 655 7.69 6.68 -5.89
N THR A 656 8.10 7.92 -6.17
CA THR A 656 9.51 8.33 -6.13
C THR A 656 9.73 9.43 -5.10
N SER A 657 10.79 9.31 -4.33
CA SER A 657 11.37 10.40 -3.55
C SER A 657 12.62 10.92 -4.26
N ILE A 658 12.66 12.20 -4.62
CA ILE A 658 13.80 12.83 -5.27
C ILE A 658 14.55 13.69 -4.26
N LEU A 659 15.78 13.27 -3.94
CA LEU A 659 16.69 13.96 -3.03
C LEU A 659 17.62 14.89 -3.82
N ASN A 660 17.15 16.11 -4.10
CA ASN A 660 17.87 17.12 -4.89
C ASN A 660 18.78 18.02 -4.05
N GLY A 661 18.57 18.11 -2.73
CA GLY A 661 19.45 18.85 -1.83
C GLY A 661 20.80 18.17 -1.59
N GLN A 662 21.83 18.96 -1.25
CA GLN A 662 23.13 18.48 -0.75
C GLN A 662 23.00 18.02 0.70
N ASN A 663 22.38 16.86 0.89
CA ASN A 663 21.97 16.39 2.20
C ASN A 663 23.17 16.02 3.10
N THR A 664 23.05 16.28 4.40
CA THR A 664 24.12 16.04 5.41
C THR A 664 23.66 15.20 6.61
N TYR A 665 22.42 14.73 6.64
CA TYR A 665 21.89 13.95 7.76
C TYR A 665 22.69 12.66 8.00
N SER A 666 22.91 12.28 9.27
CA SER A 666 23.83 11.19 9.63
C SER A 666 23.16 9.86 9.98
N GLY A 667 21.84 9.83 10.16
CA GLY A 667 21.11 8.61 10.55
C GLY A 667 20.95 7.57 9.44
N GLY A 668 21.37 7.88 8.22
CA GLY A 668 21.34 6.97 7.07
C GLY A 668 20.04 7.01 6.27
N THR A 669 20.05 6.29 5.14
CA THR A 669 18.98 6.28 4.13
C THR A 669 18.50 4.86 3.87
N ILE A 670 17.19 4.65 3.90
CA ILE A 670 16.58 3.31 3.76
C ILE A 670 15.57 3.30 2.60
N PRO A 671 15.89 2.70 1.44
CA PRO A 671 14.91 2.40 0.40
C PRO A 671 14.14 1.13 0.81
N THR A 672 12.85 1.25 1.13
CA THR A 672 12.02 0.10 1.58
C THR A 672 11.02 -0.35 0.51
N GLN A 673 10.37 0.61 -0.14
CA GLN A 673 9.41 0.45 -1.24
C GLN A 673 9.57 1.66 -2.16
N GLY A 674 9.14 1.55 -3.42
CA GLY A 674 9.25 2.67 -4.37
C GLY A 674 10.69 3.02 -4.70
N ILE A 675 10.92 4.24 -5.20
CA ILE A 675 12.22 4.69 -5.73
C ILE A 675 12.78 5.82 -4.88
N ILE A 676 14.05 5.72 -4.47
CA ILE A 676 14.84 6.89 -4.06
C ILE A 676 15.71 7.34 -5.24
N ALA A 677 15.43 8.53 -5.74
CA ALA A 677 16.16 9.18 -6.80
C ALA A 677 17.23 10.12 -6.23
N PHE A 678 18.48 9.87 -6.62
CA PHE A 678 19.67 10.61 -6.22
C PHE A 678 19.81 11.84 -7.11
N GLY A 679 19.36 12.99 -6.58
CA GLY A 679 19.10 14.24 -7.28
C GLY A 679 20.35 15.02 -7.68
N ALA A 680 20.84 15.97 -6.89
CA ALA A 680 22.00 16.79 -7.29
C ALA A 680 23.34 16.22 -6.81
N ASP A 681 24.37 16.29 -7.66
CA ASP A 681 25.76 16.17 -7.23
C ASP A 681 26.19 17.45 -6.52
N SER A 682 27.02 17.32 -5.47
CA SER A 682 27.65 18.47 -4.82
C SER A 682 28.60 19.21 -5.78
N VAL A 683 28.58 20.54 -5.77
CA VAL A 683 29.67 21.38 -6.30
C VAL A 683 30.30 22.15 -5.14
N GLY A 684 31.62 22.09 -5.01
CA GLY A 684 32.38 22.66 -3.88
C GLY A 684 32.98 21.59 -2.94
N SER A 685 33.42 22.00 -1.75
CA SER A 685 34.23 21.22 -0.80
C SER A 685 33.47 20.16 0.02
N VAL A 686 32.25 19.78 -0.36
CA VAL A 686 31.46 18.81 0.43
C VAL A 686 31.65 17.39 -0.09
N THR A 687 32.13 16.55 0.82
CA THR A 687 32.38 15.12 0.66
C THR A 687 31.07 14.30 0.70
N SER A 688 30.77 13.69 -0.45
CA SER A 688 29.93 12.52 -0.76
C SER A 688 28.40 12.54 -0.65
N GLY A 689 27.73 12.36 -1.81
CA GLY A 689 26.41 11.72 -1.98
C GLY A 689 25.18 12.61 -1.70
N PRO A 690 24.08 12.50 -2.48
CA PRO A 690 22.82 13.21 -2.21
C PRO A 690 22.01 12.61 -1.04
N ILE A 691 22.58 11.68 -0.26
CA ILE A 691 21.84 10.89 0.74
C ILE A 691 22.35 11.04 2.17
N GLY A 692 22.96 12.19 2.49
CA GLY A 692 23.50 12.46 3.81
C GLY A 692 24.88 11.81 4.02
N THR A 693 25.32 11.80 5.27
CA THR A 693 26.61 11.22 5.70
C THR A 693 26.49 9.81 6.27
N GLY A 694 25.26 9.37 6.60
CA GLY A 694 25.00 8.03 7.10
C GLY A 694 25.00 6.94 6.01
N PRO A 695 24.97 5.65 6.39
CA PRO A 695 24.95 4.54 5.42
C PRO A 695 23.69 4.50 4.55
N LEU A 696 23.80 3.87 3.37
CA LEU A 696 22.67 3.33 2.62
C LEU A 696 22.31 1.97 3.22
N PHE A 697 21.22 1.93 3.99
CA PHE A 697 20.77 0.71 4.64
C PHE A 697 19.80 -0.07 3.75
N ILE A 698 20.10 -1.35 3.55
CA ILE A 698 19.18 -2.29 2.90
C ILE A 698 18.44 -3.05 4.00
N ALA A 699 17.29 -2.50 4.40
CA ALA A 699 16.50 -3.02 5.51
C ALA A 699 14.99 -2.86 5.28
N PRO A 700 14.18 -3.88 5.58
CA PRO A 700 12.75 -3.70 5.63
C PRO A 700 12.44 -2.85 6.85
N GLU A 701 11.37 -2.06 6.77
CA GLU A 701 10.98 -1.18 7.87
C GLU A 701 10.42 -1.95 9.09
N THR A 702 9.94 -3.18 8.86
CA THR A 702 9.55 -4.14 9.90
C THR A 702 10.18 -5.48 9.60
N GLY A 703 10.49 -6.28 10.62
CA GLY A 703 11.29 -7.51 10.50
C GLY A 703 10.74 -8.65 9.61
N SER A 704 9.72 -8.41 8.78
CA SER A 704 9.10 -9.41 7.89
C SER A 704 8.51 -8.83 6.59
N ALA A 705 8.76 -7.57 6.24
CA ALA A 705 8.24 -7.01 4.98
C ALA A 705 9.12 -7.40 3.78
N ASN A 706 8.51 -8.05 2.78
CA ASN A 706 9.11 -8.25 1.46
C ASN A 706 9.15 -6.90 0.71
N GLY A 707 10.16 -6.09 0.97
CA GLY A 707 10.46 -4.89 0.21
C GLY A 707 11.69 -5.07 -0.68
N ASN A 708 11.77 -4.28 -1.74
CA ASN A 708 13.00 -4.15 -2.53
C ASN A 708 13.43 -2.69 -2.46
N GLY A 709 14.71 -2.45 -2.13
CA GLY A 709 15.24 -1.11 -2.09
C GLY A 709 15.62 -0.66 -3.50
N HIS A 710 14.85 0.22 -4.13
CA HIS A 710 15.16 0.72 -5.48
C HIS A 710 15.76 2.12 -5.43
N VAL A 711 16.93 2.27 -6.04
CA VAL A 711 17.65 3.54 -6.17
C VAL A 711 17.98 3.86 -7.63
N ILE A 712 17.98 5.14 -7.98
CA ILE A 712 18.35 5.62 -9.33
C ILE A 712 19.20 6.90 -9.24
N ALA A 713 20.04 7.14 -10.24
CA ALA A 713 20.67 8.44 -10.47
C ALA A 713 19.72 9.37 -11.26
N TYR A 714 19.47 10.58 -10.76
CA TYR A 714 18.50 11.53 -11.31
C TYR A 714 19.18 12.80 -11.82
N GLY A 715 18.79 13.29 -12.99
CA GLY A 715 19.35 14.49 -13.63
C GLY A 715 20.78 14.35 -14.19
N GLY A 716 21.49 13.26 -13.91
CA GLY A 716 22.82 12.98 -14.43
C GLY A 716 23.47 11.79 -13.72
N ALA A 717 24.71 11.47 -14.08
CA ALA A 717 25.50 10.43 -13.40
C ALA A 717 25.78 10.82 -11.94
N ARG A 718 25.83 9.86 -11.01
CA ARG A 718 26.03 10.12 -9.57
C ARG A 718 27.08 9.20 -8.94
N THR A 719 27.79 9.73 -7.94
CA THR A 719 28.71 8.97 -7.09
C THR A 719 28.27 8.99 -5.63
N ILE A 720 28.12 7.80 -5.04
CA ILE A 720 27.64 7.57 -3.68
C ILE A 720 28.78 6.99 -2.86
N ALA A 721 29.34 7.77 -1.93
CA ALA A 721 30.43 7.28 -1.06
C ALA A 721 29.95 6.69 0.26
N ASN A 722 28.65 6.75 0.53
CA ASN A 722 28.04 6.14 1.70
C ASN A 722 28.26 4.63 1.68
N ALA A 723 28.58 4.06 2.84
CA ALA A 723 28.66 2.61 2.98
C ALA A 723 27.29 1.96 2.72
N ILE A 724 27.28 0.79 2.11
CA ILE A 724 26.08 -0.02 1.92
C ILE A 724 26.08 -1.10 3.01
N GLN A 725 24.99 -1.18 3.78
CA GLN A 725 24.92 -2.04 4.96
C GLN A 725 23.56 -2.72 5.10
N TYR A 726 23.55 -3.92 5.67
CA TYR A 726 22.33 -4.60 6.11
C TYR A 726 22.23 -4.49 7.64
N PRO A 727 21.47 -3.52 8.18
CA PRO A 727 21.53 -3.17 9.62
C PRO A 727 20.87 -4.18 10.56
N SER A 728 20.10 -5.15 10.06
CA SER A 728 19.39 -6.13 10.88
C SER A 728 19.29 -7.49 10.21
N GLY A 729 18.93 -8.50 11.01
CA GLY A 729 19.07 -9.90 10.62
C GLY A 729 18.04 -10.59 9.81
N THR A 730 16.92 -9.92 9.61
CA THR A 730 15.84 -10.42 8.76
C THR A 730 15.92 -9.86 7.34
N ASN A 731 16.99 -9.13 7.00
CA ASN A 731 17.07 -8.33 5.78
C ASN A 731 17.41 -9.17 4.54
N ASN A 732 16.41 -9.84 3.98
CA ASN A 732 16.49 -10.55 2.69
C ASN A 732 16.20 -9.66 1.47
N GLN A 733 16.12 -8.33 1.67
CA GLN A 733 15.73 -7.41 0.60
C GLN A 733 16.76 -7.37 -0.52
N THR A 734 16.25 -7.28 -1.76
CA THR A 734 17.08 -7.03 -2.95
C THR A 734 17.33 -5.53 -3.07
N LEU A 735 18.60 -5.15 -3.27
CA LEU A 735 18.93 -3.81 -3.75
C LEU A 735 18.73 -3.78 -5.27
N ILE A 736 17.80 -2.94 -5.74
CA ILE A 736 17.55 -2.67 -7.14
C ILE A 736 18.25 -1.37 -7.53
N ILE A 737 19.10 -1.44 -8.55
CA ILE A 737 19.73 -0.26 -9.14
C ILE A 737 19.17 -0.10 -10.55
N GLY A 738 18.42 0.98 -10.77
CA GLY A 738 17.73 1.27 -12.02
C GLY A 738 18.13 2.62 -12.62
N GLY A 739 17.34 3.05 -13.62
CA GLY A 739 17.50 4.34 -14.28
C GLY A 739 18.27 4.27 -15.60
N THR A 740 18.69 5.44 -16.08
CA THR A 740 19.41 5.61 -17.36
C THR A 740 20.80 6.22 -17.22
N ASN A 741 21.11 6.79 -16.05
CA ASN A 741 22.37 7.47 -15.78
C ASN A 741 23.36 6.53 -15.07
N ASN A 742 24.66 6.79 -15.23
CA ASN A 742 25.69 6.04 -14.52
C ASN A 742 25.56 6.24 -13.00
N LEU A 743 25.71 5.16 -12.24
CA LEU A 743 25.68 5.20 -10.79
C LEU A 743 26.89 4.46 -10.21
N THR A 744 27.73 5.19 -9.49
CA THR A 744 28.98 4.67 -8.91
C THR A 744 28.90 4.67 -7.38
N PHE A 745 29.17 3.53 -6.76
CA PHE A 745 29.27 3.39 -5.30
C PHE A 745 30.73 3.24 -4.90
N THR A 746 31.26 4.17 -4.10
CA THR A 746 32.65 4.16 -3.63
C THR A 746 32.77 3.79 -2.14
N GLY A 747 31.66 3.81 -1.40
CA GLY A 747 31.62 3.34 -0.02
C GLY A 747 31.72 1.82 0.09
N ALA A 748 32.23 1.33 1.21
CA ALA A 748 32.32 -0.11 1.47
C ALA A 748 30.94 -0.78 1.47
N TYR A 749 30.86 -2.02 1.01
CA TYR A 749 29.62 -2.81 0.98
C TYR A 749 29.76 -4.07 1.85
N ALA A 750 29.22 -4.01 3.07
CA ALA A 750 29.29 -5.12 4.01
C ALA A 750 28.09 -6.07 3.84
N LEU A 751 28.33 -7.30 3.36
CA LEU A 751 27.31 -8.32 3.13
C LEU A 751 26.86 -9.04 4.41
N ASN A 752 27.73 -9.08 5.43
CA ASN A 752 27.53 -9.89 6.63
C ASN A 752 26.50 -9.32 7.62
N GLY A 753 26.08 -8.07 7.47
CA GLY A 753 25.06 -7.44 8.32
C GLY A 753 25.23 -7.67 9.84
N GLN A 754 24.17 -7.44 10.59
CA GLN A 754 24.04 -7.82 12.01
C GLN A 754 23.03 -8.96 12.14
N ASP A 755 23.20 -10.04 11.35
CA ASP A 755 22.04 -10.84 10.99
C ASP A 755 21.63 -12.00 11.89
N GLY A 756 22.51 -12.45 12.79
CA GLY A 756 22.18 -13.52 13.73
C GLY A 756 21.71 -14.82 13.07
N LEU A 757 21.80 -14.90 11.73
CA LEU A 757 21.50 -16.09 10.97
C LEU A 757 22.69 -17.01 11.21
N GLY A 758 22.45 -18.15 11.87
CA GLY A 758 23.49 -19.16 12.09
C GLY A 758 24.04 -19.78 10.79
N THR A 759 23.65 -19.27 9.62
CA THR A 759 24.07 -19.74 8.30
C THR A 759 24.07 -18.56 7.31
N ALA A 760 25.19 -18.39 6.62
CA ALA A 760 25.34 -17.33 5.62
C ALA A 760 24.39 -17.53 4.43
N THR A 761 23.86 -16.42 3.90
CA THR A 761 22.98 -16.40 2.73
C THR A 761 23.48 -15.41 1.69
N ASN A 762 23.24 -15.69 0.41
CA ASN A 762 23.69 -14.79 -0.66
C ASN A 762 22.80 -13.53 -0.72
N ARG A 763 23.42 -12.37 -0.94
CA ARG A 763 22.74 -11.09 -1.11
C ARG A 763 22.41 -10.86 -2.59
N PHE A 764 21.21 -10.33 -2.85
CA PHE A 764 20.74 -10.07 -4.21
C PHE A 764 20.94 -8.61 -4.61
N LEU A 765 21.57 -8.41 -5.77
CA LEU A 765 21.76 -7.11 -6.39
C LEU A 765 21.17 -7.14 -7.79
N ASN A 766 20.03 -6.47 -7.98
CA ASN A 766 19.30 -6.43 -9.24
C ASN A 766 19.61 -5.16 -10.01
N VAL A 767 20.50 -5.26 -11.00
CA VAL A 767 20.91 -4.12 -11.83
C VAL A 767 20.07 -4.11 -13.09
N THR A 768 19.12 -3.19 -13.14
CA THR A 768 18.27 -2.90 -14.30
C THR A 768 18.63 -1.57 -14.97
N ASN A 769 19.55 -0.82 -14.36
CA ASN A 769 20.08 0.43 -14.90
C ASN A 769 20.64 0.22 -16.31
N SER A 770 20.20 1.04 -17.26
CA SER A 770 20.76 1.06 -18.62
C SER A 770 22.05 1.88 -18.67
N GLY A 771 22.26 2.79 -17.72
CA GLY A 771 23.55 3.39 -17.44
C GLY A 771 24.49 2.39 -16.75
N LEU A 772 25.79 2.67 -16.77
CA LEU A 772 26.78 1.82 -16.12
C LEU A 772 26.63 1.89 -14.60
N THR A 773 26.52 0.72 -13.95
CA THR A 773 26.55 0.63 -12.49
C THR A 773 27.91 0.13 -12.04
N THR A 774 28.58 0.88 -11.18
CA THR A 774 29.93 0.55 -10.68
C THR A 774 29.93 0.48 -9.17
N ILE A 775 30.51 -0.57 -8.60
CA ILE A 775 30.88 -0.63 -7.18
C ILE A 775 32.42 -0.63 -7.14
N SER A 776 32.98 0.47 -6.68
CA SER A 776 34.44 0.65 -6.50
C SER A 776 34.86 0.47 -5.04
N GLY A 777 33.94 0.63 -4.09
CA GLY A 777 34.19 0.30 -2.68
C GLY A 777 34.26 -1.21 -2.46
N VAL A 778 35.09 -1.65 -1.51
CA VAL A 778 35.28 -3.07 -1.22
C VAL A 778 33.99 -3.70 -0.68
N ILE A 779 33.57 -4.80 -1.30
CA ILE A 779 32.57 -5.74 -0.85
C ILE A 779 33.25 -6.74 0.10
N SER A 780 32.74 -6.84 1.32
CA SER A 780 33.28 -7.70 2.36
C SER A 780 32.16 -8.44 3.11
N ASP A 781 32.54 -9.51 3.81
CA ASP A 781 31.64 -10.27 4.68
C ASP A 781 32.30 -10.69 6.00
N ASN A 782 33.47 -10.14 6.31
CA ASN A 782 34.30 -10.56 7.45
C ASN A 782 34.54 -12.08 7.53
N SER A 783 34.72 -12.74 6.38
CA SER A 783 34.89 -14.19 6.24
C SER A 783 33.68 -15.03 6.66
N ALA A 784 32.50 -14.43 6.74
CA ALA A 784 31.30 -15.12 7.21
C ALA A 784 30.61 -15.98 6.13
N GLY A 785 31.06 -15.94 4.87
CA GLY A 785 30.56 -16.80 3.79
C GLY A 785 29.36 -16.24 3.02
N TYR A 786 29.12 -14.94 3.08
CA TYR A 786 28.01 -14.30 2.36
C TYR A 786 28.39 -14.12 0.90
N GLY A 787 27.55 -14.64 0.00
CA GLY A 787 27.73 -14.51 -1.44
C GLY A 787 26.99 -13.32 -2.04
N LEU A 788 27.25 -13.08 -3.32
CA LEU A 788 26.60 -12.06 -4.13
C LEU A 788 25.88 -12.71 -5.32
N VAL A 789 24.60 -12.39 -5.52
CA VAL A 789 23.83 -12.78 -6.71
C VAL A 789 23.52 -11.54 -7.54
N LYS A 790 24.10 -11.47 -8.74
CA LYS A 790 23.82 -10.45 -9.75
C LYS A 790 22.58 -10.85 -10.56
N LEU A 791 21.54 -10.03 -10.46
CA LEU A 791 20.30 -10.09 -11.23
C LEU A 791 20.19 -8.90 -12.19
N GLY A 792 19.15 -8.92 -13.04
CA GLY A 792 18.82 -7.83 -13.96
C GLY A 792 19.73 -7.78 -15.19
N SER A 793 19.22 -7.18 -16.27
CA SER A 793 19.89 -7.14 -17.58
C SER A 793 21.05 -6.15 -17.67
N GLY A 794 21.16 -5.22 -16.72
CA GLY A 794 22.20 -4.18 -16.72
C GLY A 794 23.59 -4.73 -16.42
N THR A 795 24.61 -3.89 -16.69
CA THR A 795 26.01 -4.21 -16.41
C THR A 795 26.42 -3.71 -15.03
N LEU A 796 26.95 -4.60 -14.21
CA LEU A 796 27.60 -4.29 -12.93
C LEU A 796 29.12 -4.36 -13.10
N VAL A 797 29.84 -3.31 -12.72
CA VAL A 797 31.32 -3.31 -12.65
C VAL A 797 31.74 -3.42 -11.19
N LEU A 798 32.61 -4.37 -10.88
CA LEU A 798 33.32 -4.47 -9.60
C LEU A 798 34.75 -3.97 -9.78
N GLY A 799 35.04 -2.80 -9.22
CA GLY A 799 36.33 -2.12 -9.34
C GLY A 799 37.27 -2.36 -8.17
N GLY A 800 36.78 -2.89 -7.04
CA GLY A 800 37.55 -3.08 -5.81
C GLY A 800 38.29 -4.42 -5.75
N ASN A 801 39.12 -4.56 -4.72
CA ASN A 801 39.66 -5.84 -4.29
C ASN A 801 38.68 -6.48 -3.30
N GLU A 802 37.73 -7.23 -3.83
CA GLU A 802 36.64 -7.80 -3.05
C GLU A 802 37.13 -8.92 -2.14
N THR A 803 36.62 -8.94 -0.90
CA THR A 803 37.12 -9.82 0.18
C THR A 803 36.08 -10.80 0.72
N TYR A 804 34.83 -10.73 0.24
CA TYR A 804 33.79 -11.67 0.66
C TYR A 804 34.13 -13.11 0.26
N THR A 805 33.76 -14.08 1.11
CA THR A 805 34.17 -15.48 0.95
C THR A 805 33.04 -16.37 0.41
N GLY A 806 31.80 -15.90 0.38
CA GLY A 806 30.68 -16.61 -0.24
C GLY A 806 30.70 -16.58 -1.78
N PRO A 807 29.84 -17.36 -2.44
CA PRO A 807 29.84 -17.51 -3.89
C PRO A 807 29.38 -16.24 -4.62
N THR A 808 29.86 -16.06 -5.85
CA THR A 808 29.37 -15.05 -6.79
C THR A 808 28.53 -15.74 -7.88
N ILE A 809 27.26 -15.38 -8.00
CA ILE A 809 26.35 -15.95 -9.00
C ILE A 809 25.90 -14.85 -9.96
N ILE A 810 26.14 -15.06 -11.25
CA ILE A 810 25.67 -14.17 -12.31
C ILE A 810 24.48 -14.84 -12.98
N SER A 811 23.28 -14.46 -12.55
CA SER A 811 22.04 -15.08 -13.01
C SER A 811 21.46 -14.39 -14.25
N ASN A 812 21.82 -13.12 -14.50
CA ASN A 812 21.43 -12.37 -15.70
C ASN A 812 22.33 -11.13 -15.90
N GLY A 813 22.36 -10.64 -17.13
CA GLY A 813 23.15 -9.47 -17.52
C GLY A 813 24.66 -9.71 -17.35
N THR A 814 25.42 -8.62 -17.26
CA THR A 814 26.88 -8.68 -17.24
C THR A 814 27.44 -8.30 -15.86
N LEU A 815 28.35 -9.11 -15.34
CA LEU A 815 29.27 -8.74 -14.25
C LEU A 815 30.67 -8.54 -14.83
N ARG A 816 31.20 -7.32 -14.75
CA ARG A 816 32.55 -6.98 -15.18
C ARG A 816 33.48 -6.81 -13.98
N VAL A 817 34.44 -7.70 -13.83
CA VAL A 817 35.47 -7.60 -12.80
C VAL A 817 36.62 -6.76 -13.35
N SER A 818 36.86 -5.58 -12.78
CA SER A 818 38.01 -4.73 -13.10
C SER A 818 39.06 -4.75 -11.98
N GLY A 819 38.64 -5.02 -10.74
CA GLY A 819 39.53 -5.28 -9.61
C GLY A 819 39.80 -6.78 -9.42
N SER A 820 39.55 -7.31 -8.22
CA SER A 820 39.74 -8.76 -7.95
C SER A 820 38.67 -9.39 -7.07
N LEU A 821 38.33 -10.65 -7.31
CA LEU A 821 37.51 -11.47 -6.39
C LEU A 821 38.41 -12.38 -5.53
N ALA A 822 38.03 -12.61 -4.27
CA ALA A 822 38.76 -13.47 -3.34
C ALA A 822 38.79 -14.94 -3.80
N ALA A 823 39.84 -15.68 -3.41
CA ALA A 823 40.02 -17.08 -3.79
C ALA A 823 38.91 -18.01 -3.26
N ALA A 824 38.32 -17.67 -2.11
CA ALA A 824 37.19 -18.40 -1.54
C ALA A 824 35.87 -18.19 -2.30
N SER A 825 35.73 -17.09 -3.06
CA SER A 825 34.50 -16.76 -3.78
C SER A 825 34.43 -17.48 -5.12
N ALA A 826 33.86 -18.69 -5.13
CA ALA A 826 33.58 -19.41 -6.38
C ALA A 826 32.56 -18.63 -7.24
N VAL A 827 32.79 -18.57 -8.55
CA VAL A 827 31.93 -17.86 -9.52
C VAL A 827 31.13 -18.85 -10.36
N THR A 828 29.81 -18.67 -10.39
CA THR A 828 28.92 -19.38 -11.31
C THR A 828 28.30 -18.40 -12.29
N VAL A 829 28.49 -18.66 -13.58
CA VAL A 829 27.79 -17.94 -14.67
C VAL A 829 26.63 -18.81 -15.12
N ALA A 830 25.41 -18.43 -14.75
CA ALA A 830 24.21 -19.18 -15.10
C ALA A 830 23.75 -18.85 -16.53
N THR A 831 22.67 -19.49 -16.98
CA THR A 831 21.99 -19.17 -18.25
C THR A 831 21.72 -17.67 -18.35
N ASN A 832 22.10 -17.03 -19.46
CA ASN A 832 21.97 -15.58 -19.73
C ASN A 832 22.87 -14.66 -18.89
N GLY A 833 23.69 -15.21 -17.98
CA GLY A 833 24.74 -14.46 -17.30
C GLY A 833 25.96 -14.28 -18.18
N VAL A 834 26.64 -13.14 -18.04
CA VAL A 834 27.92 -12.86 -18.69
C VAL A 834 28.95 -12.41 -17.65
N LEU A 835 30.07 -13.13 -17.56
CA LEU A 835 31.25 -12.68 -16.81
C LEU A 835 32.21 -11.94 -17.75
N GLY A 836 32.71 -10.78 -17.36
CA GLY A 836 33.66 -10.02 -18.16
C GLY A 836 34.63 -9.15 -17.36
N GLY A 837 35.22 -8.16 -18.04
CA GLY A 837 36.19 -7.24 -17.45
C GLY A 837 37.65 -7.67 -17.63
N THR A 838 38.57 -6.92 -17.02
CA THR A 838 40.03 -7.10 -17.18
C THR A 838 40.76 -7.47 -15.88
N GLY A 839 40.00 -7.71 -14.80
CA GLY A 839 40.52 -7.95 -13.47
C GLY A 839 40.95 -9.39 -13.23
N THR A 840 40.93 -9.80 -11.97
CA THR A 840 41.34 -11.13 -11.52
C THR A 840 40.24 -11.83 -10.72
N VAL A 841 39.84 -13.03 -11.15
CA VAL A 841 38.93 -13.90 -10.41
C VAL A 841 39.74 -15.05 -9.81
N ASN A 842 40.06 -14.94 -8.51
CA ASN A 842 40.88 -15.94 -7.84
C ASN A 842 40.09 -17.21 -7.46
N GLY A 843 38.77 -17.12 -7.36
CA GLY A 843 37.90 -18.28 -7.16
C GLY A 843 37.79 -19.14 -8.42
N SER A 844 37.27 -20.36 -8.27
CA SER A 844 36.96 -21.20 -9.43
C SER A 844 35.77 -20.64 -10.20
N VAL A 845 35.87 -20.62 -11.53
CA VAL A 845 34.80 -20.18 -12.43
C VAL A 845 34.15 -21.39 -13.09
N THR A 846 32.83 -21.50 -12.96
CA THR A 846 32.00 -22.46 -13.71
C THR A 846 31.00 -21.70 -14.58
N VAL A 847 31.05 -21.94 -15.88
CA VAL A 847 30.08 -21.39 -16.84
C VAL A 847 29.09 -22.49 -17.20
N GLN A 848 27.82 -22.30 -16.87
CA GLN A 848 26.75 -23.24 -17.21
C GLN A 848 26.39 -23.16 -18.70
N PRO A 849 25.67 -24.16 -19.26
CA PRO A 849 25.12 -24.05 -20.61
C PRO A 849 24.38 -22.72 -20.81
N PHE A 850 24.62 -22.06 -21.94
CA PHE A 850 24.07 -20.74 -22.29
C PHE A 850 24.52 -19.54 -21.42
N GLY A 851 25.34 -19.73 -20.39
CA GLY A 851 26.13 -18.64 -19.80
C GLY A 851 27.29 -18.24 -20.72
N ALA A 852 27.88 -17.06 -20.54
CA ALA A 852 29.00 -16.60 -21.38
C ALA A 852 30.14 -15.92 -20.60
N ILE A 853 31.34 -15.93 -21.17
CA ILE A 853 32.43 -15.04 -20.76
C ILE A 853 32.73 -14.06 -21.90
N ALA A 854 32.90 -12.77 -21.56
CA ALA A 854 33.22 -11.67 -22.46
C ALA A 854 34.31 -10.79 -21.84
N PRO A 855 35.60 -11.08 -22.06
CA PRO A 855 36.69 -10.28 -21.48
C PRO A 855 36.57 -8.79 -21.84
N GLY A 856 37.01 -7.93 -20.92
CA GLY A 856 37.13 -6.50 -21.18
C GLY A 856 35.84 -5.67 -21.21
N ALA A 857 36.02 -4.41 -21.65
CA ALA A 857 35.00 -3.44 -22.08
C ALA A 857 34.99 -3.27 -23.60
N SER A 858 36.20 -3.39 -24.11
CA SER A 858 36.67 -3.63 -25.44
C SER A 858 37.73 -4.73 -25.28
N ILE A 859 38.41 -5.14 -26.36
CA ILE A 859 39.52 -6.12 -26.33
C ILE A 859 40.36 -6.04 -25.05
N GLY A 860 40.31 -7.11 -24.24
CA GLY A 860 40.98 -7.17 -22.95
C GLY A 860 41.31 -8.58 -22.47
N THR A 861 42.07 -8.65 -21.37
CA THR A 861 42.46 -9.91 -20.74
C THR A 861 41.81 -10.06 -19.37
N LEU A 862 41.05 -11.13 -19.15
CA LEU A 862 40.52 -11.50 -17.84
C LEU A 862 41.38 -12.61 -17.23
N ASN A 863 41.80 -12.43 -15.97
CA ASN A 863 42.66 -13.39 -15.26
C ASN A 863 41.81 -14.30 -14.38
N LEU A 864 41.95 -15.61 -14.53
CA LEU A 864 41.18 -16.62 -13.80
C LEU A 864 42.10 -17.62 -13.09
N ASN A 865 41.66 -18.14 -11.94
CA ASN A 865 42.31 -19.28 -11.31
C ASN A 865 41.97 -20.58 -12.03
N ASN A 866 40.76 -21.11 -11.83
CA ASN A 866 40.27 -22.30 -12.52
C ASN A 866 39.07 -21.93 -13.41
N LEU A 867 38.94 -22.56 -14.57
CA LEU A 867 37.79 -22.41 -15.47
C LEU A 867 37.27 -23.77 -15.93
N THR A 868 35.99 -24.03 -15.62
CA THR A 868 35.15 -25.05 -16.24
C THR A 868 34.13 -24.38 -17.15
N LEU A 869 34.34 -24.45 -18.46
CA LEU A 869 33.50 -23.83 -19.47
C LEU A 869 32.45 -24.84 -19.99
N GLY A 870 31.18 -24.65 -19.64
CA GLY A 870 30.05 -25.39 -20.21
C GLY A 870 29.20 -24.57 -21.19
N GLY A 871 29.39 -23.24 -21.22
CA GLY A 871 28.65 -22.28 -22.03
C GLY A 871 29.46 -21.68 -23.18
N ASN A 872 29.24 -20.38 -23.43
CA ASN A 872 29.74 -19.63 -24.58
C ASN A 872 30.93 -18.72 -24.24
N LEU A 873 31.61 -18.24 -25.28
CA LEU A 873 32.59 -17.15 -25.23
C LEU A 873 32.14 -16.06 -26.20
N ASN A 874 32.18 -14.81 -25.78
CA ASN A 874 31.98 -13.66 -26.65
C ASN A 874 33.34 -12.94 -26.74
N ILE A 875 33.87 -12.84 -27.95
CA ILE A 875 35.28 -12.52 -28.18
C ILE A 875 35.37 -11.42 -29.23
N GLU A 876 35.96 -10.30 -28.87
CA GLU A 876 36.34 -9.26 -29.82
C GLU A 876 37.72 -9.55 -30.41
N VAL A 877 37.89 -9.29 -31.70
CA VAL A 877 39.16 -9.45 -32.42
C VAL A 877 39.50 -8.21 -33.24
N ASN A 878 40.80 -7.95 -33.39
CA ASN A 878 41.35 -6.90 -34.23
C ASN A 878 42.72 -7.31 -34.77
N ARG A 879 42.85 -7.42 -36.09
CA ARG A 879 44.12 -7.79 -36.75
C ARG A 879 45.24 -6.73 -36.69
N SER A 880 44.92 -5.49 -36.31
CA SER A 880 45.79 -4.31 -36.37
C SER A 880 46.11 -3.67 -35.01
N GLY A 881 45.76 -4.33 -33.91
CA GLY A 881 45.93 -3.85 -32.53
C GLY A 881 46.09 -5.01 -31.53
N PRO A 882 45.76 -4.87 -30.22
CA PRO A 882 45.66 -6.03 -29.34
C PRO A 882 44.72 -7.04 -30.00
N ALA A 883 45.22 -8.25 -30.20
CA ALA A 883 44.71 -9.11 -31.27
C ALA A 883 43.28 -9.60 -30.96
N SER A 884 43.02 -9.92 -29.69
CA SER A 884 41.76 -10.51 -29.27
C SER A 884 41.53 -10.39 -27.78
N ASP A 885 40.26 -10.50 -27.39
CA ASP A 885 39.93 -10.87 -26.03
C ASP A 885 40.64 -12.16 -25.63
N SER A 886 41.08 -12.22 -24.37
CA SER A 886 41.84 -13.35 -23.86
C SER A 886 41.53 -13.68 -22.40
N LEU A 887 41.67 -14.96 -22.09
CA LEU A 887 41.53 -15.54 -20.75
C LEU A 887 42.88 -16.09 -20.31
N ASN A 888 43.43 -15.50 -19.26
CA ASN A 888 44.67 -15.97 -18.65
C ASN A 888 44.33 -16.88 -17.45
N VAL A 889 44.48 -18.20 -17.62
CA VAL A 889 44.08 -19.20 -16.62
C VAL A 889 45.29 -19.84 -15.97
N SER A 890 45.48 -19.61 -14.66
CA SER A 890 46.65 -20.13 -13.93
C SER A 890 46.50 -21.61 -13.55
N GLY A 891 45.31 -22.04 -13.14
CA GLY A 891 44.95 -23.39 -12.70
C GLY A 891 44.32 -24.27 -13.79
N ILE A 892 43.29 -25.03 -13.46
CA ILE A 892 42.61 -25.97 -14.37
C ILE A 892 41.85 -25.20 -15.46
N LEU A 893 41.98 -25.64 -16.71
CA LEU A 893 41.26 -25.11 -17.88
C LEU A 893 40.60 -26.26 -18.67
N THR A 894 39.27 -26.37 -18.54
CA THR A 894 38.50 -27.49 -19.13
C THR A 894 37.20 -27.00 -19.76
N ASN A 895 36.86 -27.53 -20.93
CA ASN A 895 35.53 -27.41 -21.54
C ASN A 895 34.69 -28.66 -21.23
N SER A 896 33.53 -28.49 -20.62
CA SER A 896 32.57 -29.55 -20.31
C SER A 896 31.32 -29.53 -21.21
N GLY A 897 31.19 -28.56 -22.11
CA GLY A 897 30.02 -28.37 -22.96
C GLY A 897 30.31 -28.33 -24.45
N THR A 898 29.29 -27.93 -25.22
CA THR A 898 29.31 -27.78 -26.69
C THR A 898 28.91 -26.36 -27.12
N GLY A 899 29.22 -25.36 -26.29
CA GLY A 899 28.85 -23.97 -26.53
C GLY A 899 29.56 -23.34 -27.73
N THR A 900 29.34 -22.04 -27.90
CA THR A 900 29.81 -21.26 -29.05
C THR A 900 30.90 -20.26 -28.66
N VAL A 901 31.86 -20.05 -29.56
CA VAL A 901 32.74 -18.87 -29.56
C VAL A 901 32.17 -17.89 -30.57
N ASN A 902 31.57 -16.83 -30.06
CA ASN A 902 30.96 -15.75 -30.83
C ASN A 902 32.00 -14.65 -31.05
N VAL A 903 32.50 -14.56 -32.28
CA VAL A 903 33.56 -13.61 -32.64
C VAL A 903 32.97 -12.32 -33.21
N SER A 904 33.34 -11.19 -32.62
CA SER A 904 33.06 -9.84 -33.14
C SER A 904 34.34 -9.21 -33.66
N ASN A 905 34.39 -8.88 -34.96
CA ASN A 905 35.53 -8.13 -35.50
C ASN A 905 35.31 -6.63 -35.27
N VAL A 906 36.14 -6.03 -34.42
CA VAL A 906 36.11 -4.59 -34.11
C VAL A 906 37.21 -3.80 -34.82
N GLY A 907 38.01 -4.47 -35.64
CA GLY A 907 39.12 -3.89 -36.40
C GLY A 907 38.95 -4.01 -37.92
N ALA A 908 40.08 -3.94 -38.63
CA ALA A 908 40.13 -4.14 -40.06
C ALA A 908 39.62 -5.54 -40.47
N ASN A 909 39.19 -5.70 -41.72
CA ASN A 909 38.68 -6.97 -42.25
C ASN A 909 39.68 -8.11 -42.02
N LEU A 910 39.16 -9.23 -41.50
CA LEU A 910 39.93 -10.44 -41.27
C LEU A 910 40.44 -11.04 -42.60
N GLN A 911 41.60 -11.70 -42.55
CA GLN A 911 42.23 -12.37 -43.70
C GLN A 911 42.55 -13.82 -43.36
N ALA A 912 42.59 -14.68 -44.39
CA ALA A 912 43.02 -16.06 -44.24
C ALA A 912 44.42 -16.12 -43.62
N GLY A 913 44.56 -16.94 -42.57
CA GLY A 913 45.79 -17.07 -41.81
C GLY A 913 45.88 -16.22 -40.54
N ASP A 914 44.97 -15.26 -40.31
CA ASP A 914 44.94 -14.48 -39.06
C ASP A 914 44.73 -15.40 -37.85
N ILE A 915 45.51 -15.21 -36.78
CA ILE A 915 45.48 -16.03 -35.56
C ILE A 915 45.19 -15.15 -34.35
N PHE A 916 44.25 -15.60 -33.52
CA PHE A 916 43.83 -14.91 -32.30
C PHE A 916 43.99 -15.83 -31.09
N THR A 917 44.62 -15.32 -30.03
CA THR A 917 44.91 -16.11 -28.82
C THR A 917 43.83 -15.85 -27.79
N LEU A 918 43.03 -16.88 -27.50
CA LEU A 918 41.90 -16.76 -26.59
C LEU A 918 42.25 -17.26 -25.19
N PHE A 919 43.14 -18.26 -25.11
CA PHE A 919 43.63 -18.83 -23.87
C PHE A 919 45.16 -18.82 -23.84
N ASN A 920 45.72 -18.68 -22.63
CA ASN A 920 47.17 -18.76 -22.41
C ASN A 920 47.75 -20.19 -22.57
N LYS A 921 46.90 -21.21 -22.70
CA LYS A 921 47.27 -22.63 -22.89
C LYS A 921 46.13 -23.40 -23.58
N ALA A 922 46.39 -24.66 -23.94
CA ALA A 922 45.39 -25.55 -24.55
C ALA A 922 44.15 -25.72 -23.64
N LEU A 923 42.96 -25.62 -24.24
CA LEU A 923 41.67 -25.88 -23.59
C LEU A 923 41.31 -27.36 -23.73
N THR A 924 41.29 -28.09 -22.63
CA THR A 924 40.87 -29.51 -22.63
C THR A 924 39.46 -29.63 -23.23
N ASN A 925 39.28 -30.50 -24.23
CA ASN A 925 38.03 -30.68 -24.99
C ASN A 925 37.57 -29.40 -25.74
N GLY A 926 38.48 -28.48 -26.09
CA GLY A 926 38.16 -27.24 -26.79
C GLY A 926 37.68 -27.42 -28.24
N ASN A 927 37.93 -28.58 -28.85
CA ASN A 927 37.44 -28.93 -30.20
C ASN A 927 35.91 -29.12 -30.25
N ALA A 928 35.26 -29.28 -29.09
CA ALA A 928 33.79 -29.40 -29.01
C ALA A 928 33.07 -28.04 -29.13
N LEU A 929 33.78 -26.92 -29.03
CA LEU A 929 33.19 -25.59 -29.22
C LEU A 929 33.04 -25.24 -30.70
N THR A 930 31.91 -24.64 -31.06
CA THR A 930 31.67 -24.12 -32.41
C THR A 930 32.05 -22.66 -32.50
N ILE A 931 32.85 -22.28 -33.50
CA ILE A 931 33.26 -20.88 -33.70
C ILE A 931 32.35 -20.24 -34.76
N THR A 932 31.78 -19.10 -34.44
CA THR A 932 30.90 -18.33 -35.33
C THR A 932 31.25 -16.84 -35.29
N GLY A 933 30.75 -16.07 -36.26
CA GLY A 933 31.01 -14.63 -36.34
C GLY A 933 32.29 -14.25 -37.09
N GLY A 934 32.78 -13.03 -36.88
CA GLY A 934 33.93 -12.44 -37.61
C GLY A 934 33.59 -11.83 -38.98
N GLY A 935 32.35 -11.95 -39.44
CA GLY A 935 31.85 -11.51 -40.74
C GLY A 935 31.22 -12.67 -41.52
N SER A 936 30.28 -12.38 -42.44
CA SER A 936 29.51 -13.41 -43.18
C SER A 936 30.34 -14.27 -44.14
N SER A 937 31.59 -13.88 -44.40
CA SER A 937 32.53 -14.53 -45.32
C SER A 937 33.61 -15.35 -44.60
N VAL A 938 33.67 -15.31 -43.27
CA VAL A 938 34.80 -15.86 -42.49
C VAL A 938 34.51 -17.29 -42.07
N THR A 939 35.41 -18.21 -42.41
CA THR A 939 35.43 -19.56 -41.85
C THR A 939 36.60 -19.72 -40.89
N TRP A 940 36.39 -20.48 -39.82
CA TRP A 940 37.33 -20.61 -38.70
C TRP A 940 37.91 -22.01 -38.62
N SER A 941 39.20 -22.10 -38.32
CA SER A 941 39.87 -23.30 -37.83
C SER A 941 39.92 -23.24 -36.29
N ASN A 942 39.26 -24.19 -35.63
CA ASN A 942 39.31 -24.33 -34.17
C ASN A 942 40.62 -25.01 -33.74
N ARG A 943 41.48 -24.27 -33.02
CA ARG A 943 42.74 -24.77 -32.45
C ARG A 943 42.75 -24.70 -30.92
N LEU A 944 41.58 -24.55 -30.29
CA LEU A 944 41.48 -24.31 -28.85
C LEU A 944 42.07 -25.47 -28.03
N ALA A 945 41.85 -26.71 -28.47
CA ALA A 945 42.43 -27.91 -27.82
C ALA A 945 43.92 -28.12 -28.08
N VAL A 946 44.52 -27.39 -29.03
CA VAL A 946 45.93 -27.52 -29.41
C VAL A 946 46.77 -26.48 -28.68
N ASP A 947 46.42 -25.21 -28.85
CA ASP A 947 47.22 -24.08 -28.37
C ASP A 947 46.38 -22.92 -27.79
N GLY A 948 45.08 -23.11 -27.61
CA GLY A 948 44.19 -22.07 -27.06
C GLY A 948 43.82 -20.96 -28.05
N LYS A 949 44.04 -21.17 -29.35
CA LYS A 949 43.85 -20.15 -30.39
C LYS A 949 42.71 -20.48 -31.35
N ILE A 950 42.28 -19.46 -32.08
CA ILE A 950 41.44 -19.60 -33.27
C ILE A 950 42.17 -19.01 -34.47
N GLN A 951 41.95 -19.57 -35.65
CA GLN A 951 42.59 -19.10 -36.89
C GLN A 951 41.54 -18.91 -37.98
N VAL A 952 41.64 -17.83 -38.74
CA VAL A 952 40.84 -17.63 -39.94
C VAL A 952 41.30 -18.61 -41.01
N LEU A 953 40.45 -19.56 -41.35
CA LEU A 953 40.75 -20.60 -42.34
C LEU A 953 40.66 -20.04 -43.76
N ALA A 954 39.54 -19.41 -44.08
CA ALA A 954 39.32 -18.75 -45.36
C ALA A 954 38.40 -17.55 -45.19
N VAL A 955 38.48 -16.62 -46.15
CA VAL A 955 37.54 -15.51 -46.30
C VAL A 955 36.97 -15.61 -47.71
N VAL A 956 35.70 -16.01 -47.83
CA VAL A 956 35.03 -16.18 -49.11
C VAL A 956 34.60 -14.80 -49.63
N PRO A 957 35.11 -14.32 -50.78
CA PRO A 957 34.70 -13.03 -51.32
C PRO A 957 33.19 -12.99 -51.60
N THR A 958 32.56 -11.84 -51.33
CA THR A 958 31.12 -11.60 -51.56
C THR A 958 30.84 -10.94 -52.91
N THR A 959 31.86 -10.40 -53.57
CA THR A 959 31.75 -9.78 -54.90
C THR A 959 31.71 -10.84 -56.00
N PRO A 960 30.79 -10.77 -56.97
CA PRO A 960 30.78 -11.70 -58.11
C PRO A 960 32.12 -11.76 -58.84
N THR A 961 32.41 -12.92 -59.42
CA THR A 961 33.61 -13.16 -60.24
C THR A 961 33.24 -13.82 -61.56
N ASN A 962 34.22 -13.90 -62.47
CA ASN A 962 34.03 -14.51 -63.77
C ASN A 962 34.23 -16.03 -63.72
N LEU A 963 33.34 -16.77 -64.40
CA LEU A 963 33.58 -18.16 -64.79
C LEU A 963 34.49 -18.18 -66.01
N THR A 964 35.52 -19.00 -65.95
CA THR A 964 36.38 -19.31 -67.10
C THR A 964 36.05 -20.71 -67.60
N PHE A 965 36.20 -20.96 -68.90
CA PHE A 965 35.89 -22.26 -69.49
C PHE A 965 36.96 -22.71 -70.47
N ASN A 966 37.13 -24.02 -70.57
CA ASN A 966 37.91 -24.68 -71.62
C ASN A 966 37.12 -25.87 -72.16
N VAL A 967 37.21 -26.14 -73.46
CA VAL A 967 36.50 -27.27 -74.11
C VAL A 967 37.53 -28.20 -74.73
N SER A 968 37.45 -29.49 -74.39
CA SER A 968 38.32 -30.53 -74.95
C SER A 968 37.53 -31.82 -75.13
N GLY A 969 37.45 -32.30 -76.38
CA GLY A 969 36.63 -33.45 -76.73
C GLY A 969 35.15 -33.21 -76.38
N ASN A 970 34.56 -34.13 -75.60
CA ASN A 970 33.15 -34.06 -75.18
C ASN A 970 32.99 -33.49 -73.75
N THR A 971 33.91 -32.64 -73.29
CA THR A 971 33.93 -32.10 -71.92
C THR A 971 34.16 -30.60 -71.92
N VAL A 972 33.34 -29.87 -71.15
CA VAL A 972 33.53 -28.47 -70.79
C VAL A 972 34.10 -28.41 -69.37
N THR A 973 35.32 -27.90 -69.21
CA THR A 973 35.89 -27.59 -67.91
C THR A 973 35.52 -26.16 -67.55
N LEU A 974 34.85 -25.95 -66.42
CA LEU A 974 34.60 -24.62 -65.85
C LEU A 974 35.50 -24.41 -64.64
N SER A 975 36.15 -23.24 -64.53
CA SER A 975 36.99 -22.87 -63.40
C SER A 975 36.73 -21.44 -62.92
N TRP A 976 36.98 -21.19 -61.64
CA TRP A 976 36.89 -19.89 -60.99
C TRP A 976 38.02 -19.68 -59.98
N PRO A 977 38.27 -18.44 -59.51
CA PRO A 977 39.41 -18.16 -58.66
C PRO A 977 39.42 -19.00 -57.37
N GLY A 978 40.61 -19.43 -56.94
CA GLY A 978 40.80 -20.33 -55.79
C GLY A 978 40.15 -19.85 -54.49
N ASN A 979 40.14 -18.54 -54.26
CA ASN A 979 39.52 -17.91 -53.08
C ASN A 979 37.99 -17.91 -53.10
N TYR A 980 37.34 -18.36 -54.18
CA TYR A 980 35.88 -18.50 -54.29
C TYR A 980 35.40 -19.94 -54.03
N GLN A 981 36.26 -20.83 -53.50
CA GLN A 981 35.84 -22.14 -52.99
C GLN A 981 34.72 -21.95 -51.96
N GLY A 982 33.63 -22.71 -52.09
CA GLY A 982 32.37 -22.52 -51.34
C GLY A 982 31.25 -21.86 -52.15
N TRP A 983 31.54 -21.17 -53.25
CA TRP A 983 30.51 -20.74 -54.21
C TRP A 983 29.95 -21.93 -54.97
N ILE A 984 28.65 -21.89 -55.26
CA ILE A 984 27.92 -22.99 -55.89
C ILE A 984 27.80 -22.71 -57.39
N LEU A 985 28.31 -23.62 -58.22
CA LEU A 985 28.03 -23.60 -59.65
C LEU A 985 26.58 -24.05 -59.85
N GLN A 986 25.80 -23.27 -60.58
CA GLN A 986 24.46 -23.65 -61.01
C GLN A 986 24.41 -23.79 -62.52
N SER A 987 23.51 -24.65 -62.99
CA SER A 987 23.21 -24.83 -64.40
C SER A 987 21.71 -24.68 -64.69
N GLN A 988 21.37 -24.30 -65.90
CA GLN A 988 20.01 -24.39 -66.44
C GLN A 988 20.07 -24.91 -67.88
N THR A 989 19.09 -25.71 -68.27
CA THR A 989 18.94 -26.25 -69.63
C THR A 989 17.66 -25.72 -70.23
N ASN A 990 17.75 -24.90 -71.27
CA ASN A 990 16.61 -24.33 -71.98
C ASN A 990 16.67 -24.70 -73.46
N ASN A 991 15.62 -24.42 -74.23
CA ASN A 991 15.69 -24.44 -75.69
C ASN A 991 16.45 -23.21 -76.22
N LEU A 992 17.15 -23.36 -77.34
CA LEU A 992 18.00 -22.31 -77.94
C LEU A 992 17.25 -20.97 -78.15
N ASN A 993 15.97 -21.04 -78.52
CA ASN A 993 15.14 -19.84 -78.77
C ASN A 993 14.68 -19.13 -77.48
N SER A 994 14.74 -19.79 -76.33
CA SER A 994 14.30 -19.24 -75.04
C SER A 994 15.42 -18.54 -74.26
N GLY A 995 16.69 -18.83 -74.56
CA GLY A 995 17.84 -18.21 -73.90
C GLY A 995 17.93 -18.49 -72.39
N ILE A 996 18.59 -17.59 -71.65
CA ILE A 996 18.67 -17.62 -70.18
C ILE A 996 17.34 -17.15 -69.60
N VAL A 997 16.70 -17.95 -68.75
CA VAL A 997 15.54 -17.50 -67.96
C VAL A 997 15.98 -17.00 -66.59
N THR A 998 15.32 -15.96 -66.09
CA THR A 998 15.69 -15.29 -64.82
C THR A 998 15.05 -15.92 -63.59
N ASN A 999 14.08 -16.82 -63.76
CA ASN A 999 13.40 -17.49 -62.65
C ASN A 999 14.39 -18.37 -61.85
N LYS A 1000 14.44 -18.17 -60.53
CA LYS A 1000 15.31 -18.91 -59.61
C LYS A 1000 15.07 -20.42 -59.63
N SER A 1001 13.84 -20.87 -59.90
CA SER A 1001 13.51 -22.31 -59.94
C SER A 1001 14.01 -23.06 -61.18
N ALA A 1002 14.48 -22.34 -62.20
CA ALA A 1002 15.04 -22.93 -63.41
C ALA A 1002 16.54 -23.25 -63.30
N TRP A 1003 17.18 -22.83 -62.20
CA TRP A 1003 18.61 -23.05 -61.94
C TRP A 1003 18.81 -24.18 -60.93
N TYR A 1004 19.62 -25.16 -61.31
CA TYR A 1004 19.94 -26.33 -60.51
C TYR A 1004 21.40 -26.27 -60.05
N ASP A 1005 21.63 -26.54 -58.77
CA ASP A 1005 22.97 -26.63 -58.19
C ASP A 1005 23.73 -27.81 -58.82
N TRP A 1006 24.97 -27.58 -59.25
CA TRP A 1006 25.86 -28.63 -59.73
C TRP A 1006 26.44 -29.38 -58.52
N PRO A 1007 26.19 -30.70 -58.37
CA PRO A 1007 26.57 -31.43 -57.16
C PRO A 1007 28.08 -31.34 -56.86
N GLY A 1008 28.41 -31.04 -55.61
CA GLY A 1008 29.79 -30.99 -55.11
C GLY A 1008 30.58 -29.75 -55.53
N SER A 1009 29.99 -28.83 -56.30
CA SER A 1009 30.67 -27.63 -56.80
C SER A 1009 31.16 -26.68 -55.70
N GLU A 1010 30.51 -26.69 -54.53
CA GLU A 1010 30.90 -25.95 -53.34
C GLU A 1010 32.29 -26.35 -52.79
N SER A 1011 32.76 -27.56 -53.10
CA SER A 1011 34.03 -28.10 -52.59
C SER A 1011 35.21 -27.91 -53.55
N VAL A 1012 34.96 -27.41 -54.76
CA VAL A 1012 35.97 -27.28 -55.81
C VAL A 1012 36.01 -25.86 -56.37
N THR A 1013 37.03 -25.57 -57.18
CA THR A 1013 37.13 -24.32 -57.96
C THR A 1013 37.31 -24.59 -59.45
N THR A 1014 37.21 -25.86 -59.84
CA THR A 1014 37.19 -26.33 -61.21
C THR A 1014 36.35 -27.59 -61.29
N THR A 1015 35.58 -27.77 -62.36
CA THR A 1015 34.79 -28.98 -62.59
C THR A 1015 34.67 -29.30 -64.07
N ASN A 1016 34.62 -30.59 -64.39
CA ASN A 1016 34.48 -31.11 -65.73
C ASN A 1016 33.04 -31.55 -65.98
N LEU A 1017 32.43 -30.98 -67.02
CA LEU A 1017 31.03 -31.15 -67.36
C LEU A 1017 30.96 -31.91 -68.68
N PRO A 1018 30.36 -33.11 -68.73
CA PRO A 1018 30.18 -33.82 -69.98
C PRO A 1018 29.19 -33.05 -70.87
N VAL A 1019 29.55 -32.88 -72.14
CA VAL A 1019 28.63 -32.34 -73.15
C VAL A 1019 27.60 -33.42 -73.46
N ASN A 1020 26.34 -33.18 -73.10
CA ASN A 1020 25.23 -34.06 -73.46
C ASN A 1020 24.58 -33.54 -74.75
N PRO A 1021 24.70 -34.25 -75.90
CA PRO A 1021 24.10 -33.80 -77.15
C PRO A 1021 22.57 -33.69 -77.11
N ALA A 1022 21.91 -34.34 -76.15
CA ALA A 1022 20.45 -34.24 -75.95
C ALA A 1022 20.03 -32.88 -75.34
N ASN A 1023 20.96 -32.12 -74.77
CA ASN A 1023 20.71 -30.81 -74.18
C ASN A 1023 21.43 -29.73 -75.02
N PRO A 1024 20.79 -29.19 -76.08
CA PRO A 1024 21.48 -28.34 -77.06
C PRO A 1024 21.97 -27.00 -76.49
N THR A 1025 21.43 -26.55 -75.35
CA THR A 1025 21.90 -25.34 -74.66
C THR A 1025 21.86 -25.50 -73.15
N VAL A 1026 23.02 -25.30 -72.51
CA VAL A 1026 23.19 -25.27 -71.04
C VAL A 1026 23.88 -23.97 -70.65
N PHE A 1027 23.34 -23.25 -69.66
CA PHE A 1027 23.93 -22.03 -69.13
C PHE A 1027 24.44 -22.29 -67.71
N TYR A 1028 25.53 -21.62 -67.35
CA TYR A 1028 26.18 -21.77 -66.06
C TYR A 1028 26.33 -20.43 -65.34
N ARG A 1029 26.23 -20.43 -64.01
CA ARG A 1029 26.55 -19.27 -63.17
C ARG A 1029 27.14 -19.70 -61.85
N LEU A 1030 27.92 -18.83 -61.23
CA LEU A 1030 28.36 -18.97 -59.85
C LEU A 1030 27.38 -18.22 -58.92
N ARG A 1031 26.97 -18.88 -57.85
CA ARG A 1031 26.10 -18.33 -56.82
C ARG A 1031 26.86 -18.26 -55.49
N TYR A 1032 26.83 -17.08 -54.85
CA TYR A 1032 27.34 -16.91 -53.49
C TYR A 1032 26.57 -17.85 -52.54
N PRO A 1033 27.25 -18.57 -51.64
CA PRO A 1033 26.59 -19.48 -50.72
C PRO A 1033 25.67 -18.67 -49.78
N TRP A 1034 24.36 -18.89 -49.92
CA TRP A 1034 23.38 -18.40 -48.96
C TRP A 1034 22.92 -19.57 -48.12
N THR A 1035 23.22 -19.55 -46.82
CA THR A 1035 22.54 -20.42 -45.86
C THR A 1035 21.11 -19.92 -45.69
N PRO A 1036 20.09 -20.76 -45.91
CA PRO A 1036 18.76 -20.44 -45.41
C PRO A 1036 18.85 -20.38 -43.88
N TYR A 1037 18.36 -19.30 -43.30
CA TYR A 1037 17.87 -19.34 -41.93
C TYR A 1037 16.84 -20.48 -41.88
N LEU A 1038 17.17 -21.59 -41.20
CA LEU A 1038 16.12 -22.51 -40.76
C LEU A 1038 15.51 -21.91 -39.48
N PRO A 1039 14.18 -21.99 -39.31
CA PRO A 1039 13.49 -21.44 -38.15
C PRO A 1039 13.97 -22.04 -36.82
#